data_AF-A0A9W8MCG4-F1
#
_entry.id   AF-A0A9W8MCG4-F1
#
_cell.length_a   1.000
_cell.length_b   1.000
_cell.length_c   1.000
_cell.angle_alpha   90.00
_cell.angle_beta   90.00
_cell.angle_gamma   90.00
#
_symmetry.space_group_name_H-M   'P 1'
#
loop_
_entity.id
_entity.type
_entity.pdbx_description
1 polymer ?
#
loop_
_entity_poly.entity_id
_entity_poly.type
_entity_poly.pdbx_seq_one_letter_code
_entity_poly.pdbx_strand_id
1 'polypeptide(L)'
;MPSSSAKNGNIDPTLERNPVVRARGWLMPYAAEFLGVMVFVMFGCGANCQVNLTRNPSTSPGFQAGSWTSLSLGWGAGLAVAVWVSGGHVNPAVTLAMAVFRGFPWRQVPGFWLSQLLGGICGAGIVYGNYLRAIDINEGGIGIRTLSTAGYFGTIPVSYLSNAECFVSELIGTALLVLSLFALLDKSKNNWHSGEVAVGIFVMFTGIAAAVGVQTSFAYNPARDLGPRMFTAMVGYGRQVFTFRSWYWLYAPIIGDFLGGLIGAGLYDVFLYKEKSNVVSKLFQTLRSCCGDNGSKPLFNRSHHPLNLEMATSPKPMRQRVEEYINQLQDQIVTALEETDPNAPKFKRDSWVRAQGGSGRSCVFAAPINDDNIIDPNNVQEQPTVLEKGGVNISVVHGLLPPAAIKQMRADHTSMPLPERQEGLPFFAAGLSLVIHPRNPHAPTVHANYRYFEITEPQDESHKESGETPQVLAWWFGGGSDLTPSYLYPEDAIHFHKTISDACAPHGPQLYPTFKKWCDEYFYITHRNESRGIGGIFFDDLNEGPHLKLPNNDVKRPTTPDEIFAFVKSVGDAFVPSYVPILRIRHTTTYTPHQRRWQLIRRGRYVEFNLVYDRGTKFGLMTPGARIESILMSLPETARWEYMSELGNEEGTEEAELVKVLREPRDWVPESHLSSLSLSLFLFCTLLHSGLPTKNWGKWGV
;
A
#
# COMPACT_ATOMS: atom_id res chain seq x y z
N MET A 1 -6.13 12.27 0.61
CA MET A 1 -5.59 13.03 -0.54
C MET A 1 -5.81 12.18 -1.76
N PRO A 2 -6.71 12.55 -2.68
CA PRO A 2 -6.67 11.90 -3.97
C PRO A 2 -5.28 12.17 -4.52
N SER A 3 -4.58 11.07 -4.73
CA SER A 3 -3.52 11.00 -5.70
C SER A 3 -3.94 11.82 -6.91
N SER A 4 -2.98 12.49 -7.51
CA SER A 4 -3.06 13.03 -8.86
C SER A 4 -3.39 11.96 -9.93
N SER A 5 -4.06 10.86 -9.58
CA SER A 5 -4.59 9.82 -10.46
C SER A 5 -5.86 10.25 -11.19
N ALA A 6 -6.42 11.43 -10.89
CA ALA A 6 -7.43 12.07 -11.75
C ALA A 6 -6.77 12.99 -12.79
N LYS A 7 -5.87 12.44 -13.61
CA LYS A 7 -5.74 12.70 -15.05
C LYS A 7 -4.60 11.86 -15.61
N ASN A 8 -4.99 10.82 -16.35
CA ASN A 8 -4.53 10.55 -17.72
C ASN A 8 -5.36 9.37 -18.24
N GLY A 9 -6.68 9.60 -18.39
CA GLY A 9 -7.36 8.91 -19.49
C GLY A 9 -6.64 9.35 -20.77
N ASN A 10 -6.29 8.38 -21.63
CA ASN A 10 -5.60 8.56 -22.91
C ASN A 10 -5.91 9.92 -23.54
N ILE A 11 -5.01 10.87 -23.31
CA ILE A 11 -4.91 12.06 -24.14
C ILE A 11 -4.01 11.61 -25.28
N ASP A 12 -4.58 11.61 -26.49
CA ASP A 12 -3.86 11.36 -27.74
C ASP A 12 -2.45 12.03 -27.70
N PRO A 13 -1.36 11.33 -28.06
CA PRO A 13 -0.02 11.92 -28.12
C PRO A 13 0.06 13.21 -28.97
N THR A 14 -0.89 13.44 -29.88
CA THR A 14 -1.02 14.70 -30.63
C THR A 14 -1.51 15.88 -29.77
N LEU A 15 -2.29 15.61 -28.71
CA LEU A 15 -2.81 16.59 -27.76
C LEU A 15 -1.75 17.02 -26.72
N GLU A 16 -0.72 16.23 -26.39
CA GLU A 16 0.36 16.69 -25.48
C GLU A 16 1.31 17.72 -26.11
N ARG A 17 1.41 17.75 -27.45
CA ARG A 17 2.10 18.82 -28.18
C ARG A 17 1.28 20.12 -28.19
N ASN A 18 0.03 20.08 -27.77
CA ASN A 18 -0.83 21.26 -27.69
C ASN A 18 -0.46 22.07 -26.43
N PRO A 19 0.01 23.32 -26.57
CA PRO A 19 0.40 24.17 -25.44
C PRO A 19 -0.74 24.38 -24.43
N VAL A 20 -2.00 24.30 -24.89
CA VAL A 20 -3.19 24.42 -24.03
C VAL A 20 -3.35 23.21 -23.10
N VAL A 21 -3.04 21.99 -23.57
CA VAL A 21 -3.14 20.76 -22.76
C VAL A 21 -2.05 20.72 -21.70
N ARG A 22 -0.81 21.11 -22.06
CA ARG A 22 0.30 21.27 -21.11
C ARG A 22 0.01 22.32 -20.04
N ALA A 23 -0.48 23.50 -20.45
CA ALA A 23 -0.90 24.56 -19.51
C ALA A 23 -2.00 24.06 -18.58
N ARG A 24 -2.98 23.30 -19.09
CA ARG A 24 -4.06 22.69 -18.29
C ARG A 24 -3.55 21.64 -17.31
N GLY A 25 -2.54 20.84 -17.68
CA GLY A 25 -1.90 19.88 -16.80
C GLY A 25 -1.22 20.55 -15.61
N TRP A 26 -0.48 21.64 -15.87
CA TRP A 26 0.22 22.41 -14.83
C TRP A 26 -0.75 23.19 -13.92
N LEU A 27 -1.81 23.76 -14.48
CA LEU A 27 -2.81 24.54 -13.72
C LEU A 27 -3.77 23.68 -12.91
N MET A 28 -3.98 22.42 -13.30
CA MET A 28 -5.02 21.57 -12.72
C MET A 28 -4.89 21.35 -11.20
N PRO A 29 -3.73 21.03 -10.61
CA PRO A 29 -3.63 20.84 -9.16
C PRO A 29 -4.02 22.11 -8.39
N TYR A 30 -3.57 23.26 -8.87
CA TYR A 30 -3.91 24.58 -8.33
C TYR A 30 -5.41 24.89 -8.48
N ALA A 31 -5.99 24.61 -9.64
CA ALA A 31 -7.43 24.76 -9.89
C ALA A 31 -8.27 23.82 -9.00
N ALA A 32 -7.78 22.60 -8.73
CA ALA A 32 -8.43 21.63 -7.86
C ALA A 32 -8.39 22.08 -6.39
N GLU A 33 -7.29 22.67 -5.93
CA GLU A 33 -7.19 23.28 -4.60
C GLU A 33 -8.08 24.52 -4.46
N PHE A 34 -8.10 25.39 -5.48
CA PHE A 34 -9.03 26.52 -5.54
C PHE A 34 -10.49 26.04 -5.43
N LEU A 35 -10.87 25.06 -6.25
CA LEU A 35 -12.23 24.51 -6.26
C LEU A 35 -12.58 23.83 -4.94
N GLY A 36 -11.64 23.07 -4.37
CA GLY A 36 -11.80 22.41 -3.08
C GLY A 36 -12.08 23.41 -1.96
N VAL A 37 -11.25 24.45 -1.81
CA VAL A 37 -11.47 25.45 -0.75
C VAL A 37 -12.72 26.29 -1.01
N MET A 38 -13.04 26.59 -2.28
CA MET A 38 -14.29 27.25 -2.64
C MET A 38 -15.50 26.44 -2.15
N VAL A 39 -15.55 25.14 -2.44
CA VAL A 39 -16.62 24.24 -1.98
C VAL A 39 -16.64 24.13 -0.46
N PHE A 40 -15.48 23.99 0.18
CA PHE A 40 -15.36 23.92 1.64
C PHE A 40 -15.97 25.15 2.31
N VAL A 41 -15.59 26.35 1.84
CA VAL A 41 -16.09 27.62 2.36
C VAL A 41 -17.56 27.83 2.01
N MET A 42 -18.04 27.38 0.84
CA MET A 42 -19.46 27.48 0.48
C MET A 42 -20.36 26.71 1.46
N PHE A 43 -20.01 25.46 1.75
CA PHE A 43 -20.74 24.64 2.71
C PHE A 43 -20.69 25.24 4.12
N GLY A 44 -19.50 25.62 4.55
CA GLY A 44 -19.25 26.15 5.88
C GLY A 44 -19.92 27.50 6.15
N CYS A 45 -19.60 28.51 5.34
CA CYS A 45 -20.21 29.84 5.46
C CYS A 45 -21.71 29.78 5.16
N GLY A 46 -22.14 28.90 4.26
CA GLY A 46 -23.57 28.65 3.99
C GLY A 46 -24.30 28.17 5.25
N ALA A 47 -23.73 27.19 5.97
CA ALA A 47 -24.28 26.73 7.24
C ALA A 47 -24.26 27.84 8.31
N ASN A 48 -23.17 28.62 8.40
CA ASN A 48 -23.08 29.75 9.32
C ASN A 48 -24.18 30.80 9.06
N CYS A 49 -24.35 31.22 7.80
CA CYS A 49 -25.38 32.17 7.41
C CYS A 49 -26.78 31.62 7.67
N GLN A 50 -27.05 30.37 7.30
CA GLN A 50 -28.34 29.73 7.53
C GLN A 50 -28.71 29.69 9.01
N VAL A 51 -27.81 29.23 9.88
CA VAL A 51 -28.07 29.12 11.33
C VAL A 51 -28.22 30.49 11.98
N ASN A 52 -27.34 31.44 11.66
CA ASN A 52 -27.32 32.71 12.39
C ASN A 52 -28.33 33.73 11.86
N LEU A 53 -28.56 33.80 10.54
CA LEU A 53 -29.49 34.78 9.97
C LEU A 53 -30.95 34.39 10.25
N THR A 54 -31.27 33.10 10.34
CA THR A 54 -32.65 32.65 10.66
C THR A 54 -33.01 32.81 12.13
N ARG A 55 -32.06 33.11 13.02
CA ARG A 55 -32.38 33.51 14.41
C ARG A 55 -33.08 34.86 14.48
N ASN A 56 -32.88 35.71 13.48
CA ASN A 56 -33.54 37.00 13.42
C ASN A 56 -34.99 36.81 12.95
N PRO A 57 -36.00 37.15 13.78
CA PRO A 57 -37.40 36.98 13.41
C PRO A 57 -37.80 37.76 12.16
N SER A 58 -37.10 38.85 11.85
CA SER A 58 -37.32 39.64 10.63
C SER A 58 -36.85 38.93 9.36
N THR A 59 -35.86 38.02 9.48
CA THR A 59 -35.36 37.21 8.37
C THR A 59 -36.16 35.91 8.24
N SER A 60 -36.56 35.30 9.36
CA SER A 60 -37.32 34.05 9.37
C SER A 60 -38.32 34.01 10.55
N PRO A 61 -39.56 34.46 10.35
CA PRO A 61 -40.56 34.48 11.41
C PRO A 61 -40.91 33.08 11.91
N GLY A 62 -40.69 32.83 13.21
CA GLY A 62 -41.09 31.57 13.87
C GLY A 62 -40.27 30.34 13.48
N PHE A 63 -39.17 30.49 12.75
CA PHE A 63 -38.34 29.38 12.30
C PHE A 63 -36.84 29.70 12.47
N GLN A 64 -36.14 28.85 13.22
CA GLN A 64 -34.67 28.87 13.28
C GLN A 64 -34.13 27.60 12.63
N ALA A 65 -33.27 27.78 11.64
CA ALA A 65 -32.72 26.69 10.87
C ALA A 65 -31.42 26.20 11.50
N GLY A 66 -31.47 25.08 12.24
CA GLY A 66 -30.27 24.41 12.75
C GLY A 66 -29.67 24.98 14.05
N SER A 67 -28.52 24.43 14.43
CA SER A 67 -27.81 24.66 15.69
C SER A 67 -26.29 24.55 15.50
N TRP A 68 -25.51 24.59 16.58
CA TRP A 68 -24.06 24.33 16.50
C TRP A 68 -23.74 22.99 15.81
N THR A 69 -24.56 21.96 16.06
CA THR A 69 -24.40 20.65 15.42
C THR A 69 -24.53 20.74 13.90
N SER A 70 -25.49 21.50 13.37
CA SER A 70 -25.61 21.68 11.92
C SER A 70 -24.45 22.48 11.32
N LEU A 71 -23.82 23.39 12.08
CA LEU A 71 -22.58 24.03 11.67
C LEU A 71 -21.45 23.00 11.55
N SER A 72 -21.24 22.17 12.58
CA SER A 72 -20.20 21.14 12.57
C SER A 72 -20.41 20.12 11.44
N LEU A 73 -21.66 19.77 11.12
CA LEU A 73 -22.02 18.92 9.99
C LEU A 73 -21.76 19.61 8.65
N GLY A 74 -22.16 20.88 8.50
CA GLY A 74 -21.97 21.64 7.27
C GLY A 74 -20.49 21.80 6.92
N TRP A 75 -19.67 22.20 7.90
CA TRP A 75 -18.23 22.30 7.69
C TRP A 75 -17.55 20.94 7.48
N GLY A 76 -17.96 19.90 8.21
CA GLY A 76 -17.44 18.54 8.00
C GLY A 76 -17.78 17.99 6.61
N ALA A 77 -19.02 18.17 6.15
CA ALA A 77 -19.45 17.75 4.81
C ALA A 77 -18.72 18.53 3.73
N GLY A 78 -18.58 19.85 3.92
CA GLY A 78 -17.79 20.71 3.04
C GLY A 78 -16.36 20.23 2.91
N LEU A 79 -15.70 19.87 4.01
CA LEU A 79 -14.32 19.37 3.97
C LEU A 79 -14.21 18.01 3.28
N ALA A 80 -15.14 17.09 3.54
CA ALA A 80 -15.15 15.78 2.91
C ALA A 80 -15.32 15.88 1.39
N VAL A 81 -16.26 16.71 0.91
CA VAL A 81 -16.45 16.96 -0.53
C VAL A 81 -15.24 17.70 -1.11
N ALA A 82 -14.72 18.70 -0.41
CA ALA A 82 -13.54 19.45 -0.85
C ALA A 82 -12.32 18.54 -1.05
N VAL A 83 -12.07 17.60 -0.14
CA VAL A 83 -10.97 16.63 -0.28
C VAL A 83 -11.26 15.61 -1.38
N TRP A 84 -12.52 15.28 -1.65
CA TRP A 84 -12.86 14.42 -2.79
C TRP A 84 -12.55 15.11 -4.13
N VAL A 85 -12.89 16.39 -4.25
CA VAL A 85 -12.79 17.16 -5.51
C VAL A 85 -11.39 17.73 -5.74
N SER A 86 -10.64 18.03 -4.68
CA SER A 86 -9.26 18.56 -4.72
C SER A 86 -8.21 17.47 -4.54
N GLY A 87 -6.91 17.75 -4.74
CA GLY A 87 -5.78 16.89 -4.32
C GLY A 87 -5.71 16.59 -2.82
N GLY A 88 -6.59 17.20 -2.02
CA GLY A 88 -6.85 16.86 -0.63
C GLY A 88 -6.01 17.60 0.38
N HIS A 89 -5.32 18.67 -0.01
CA HIS A 89 -4.65 19.56 0.94
C HIS A 89 -5.68 20.52 1.56
N VAL A 90 -6.34 21.34 0.72
CA VAL A 90 -7.43 22.29 1.02
C VAL A 90 -7.22 23.19 2.24
N ASN A 91 -5.99 23.25 2.74
CA ASN A 91 -5.60 23.87 3.98
C ASN A 91 -4.09 24.21 3.89
N PRO A 92 -3.71 25.50 4.03
CA PRO A 92 -2.31 25.89 4.04
C PRO A 92 -1.46 25.20 5.12
N ALA A 93 -2.02 24.97 6.32
CA ALA A 93 -1.33 24.30 7.41
C ALA A 93 -1.08 22.80 7.10
N VAL A 94 -2.05 22.12 6.47
CA VAL A 94 -1.87 20.76 5.94
C VAL A 94 -0.81 20.75 4.83
N THR A 95 -0.85 21.74 3.93
CA THR A 95 0.14 21.87 2.84
C THR A 95 1.56 22.01 3.39
N LEU A 96 1.73 22.82 4.44
CA LEU A 96 3.01 22.96 5.14
C LEU A 96 3.43 21.65 5.82
N ALA A 97 2.53 21.02 6.58
CA ALA A 97 2.80 19.75 7.24
C ALA A 97 3.21 18.65 6.24
N MET A 98 2.56 18.59 5.08
CA MET A 98 2.93 17.66 4.00
C MET A 98 4.29 17.98 3.39
N ALA A 99 4.66 19.27 3.27
CA ALA A 99 5.98 19.67 2.77
C ALA A 99 7.10 19.31 3.76
N VAL A 100 6.86 19.50 5.06
CA VAL A 100 7.82 19.20 6.13
C VAL A 100 7.95 17.69 6.36
N PHE A 101 6.84 16.97 6.49
CA PHE A 101 6.84 15.59 6.99
C PHE A 101 6.62 14.51 5.92
N ARG A 102 6.10 14.87 4.73
CA ARG A 102 5.70 13.90 3.68
C ARG A 102 6.31 14.21 2.29
N GLY A 103 7.28 15.11 2.22
CA GLY A 103 8.04 15.39 0.99
C GLY A 103 7.22 16.07 -0.12
N PHE A 104 6.18 16.84 0.22
CA PHE A 104 5.50 17.68 -0.76
C PHE A 104 6.44 18.79 -1.28
N PRO A 105 6.52 19.05 -2.59
CA PRO A 105 7.53 19.97 -3.14
C PRO A 105 7.35 21.41 -2.66
N TRP A 106 8.36 21.95 -1.97
CA TRP A 106 8.36 23.33 -1.46
C TRP A 106 8.08 24.40 -2.53
N ARG A 107 8.51 24.17 -3.78
CA ARG A 107 8.24 25.08 -4.89
C ARG A 107 6.76 25.22 -5.25
N GLN A 108 5.94 24.22 -4.93
CA GLN A 108 4.49 24.24 -5.20
C GLN A 108 3.69 24.84 -4.05
N VAL A 109 4.27 24.89 -2.84
CA VAL A 109 3.59 25.38 -1.62
C VAL A 109 3.01 26.80 -1.82
N PRO A 110 3.74 27.81 -2.34
CA PRO A 110 3.17 29.14 -2.54
C PRO A 110 1.98 29.16 -3.52
N GLY A 111 2.04 28.35 -4.58
CA GLY A 111 0.96 28.24 -5.54
C GLY A 111 -0.28 27.60 -4.93
N PHE A 112 -0.11 26.55 -4.13
CA PHE A 112 -1.20 25.91 -3.38
C PHE A 112 -1.84 26.90 -2.39
N TRP A 113 -1.04 27.62 -1.60
CA TRP A 113 -1.55 28.62 -0.67
C TRP A 113 -2.33 29.73 -1.38
N LEU A 114 -1.81 30.24 -2.49
CA LEU A 114 -2.51 31.24 -3.29
C LEU A 114 -3.83 30.71 -3.84
N SER A 115 -3.85 29.51 -4.40
CA SER A 115 -5.07 28.88 -4.92
C SER A 115 -6.12 28.65 -3.83
N GLN A 116 -5.69 28.13 -2.67
CA GLN A 116 -6.56 27.91 -1.51
C GLN A 116 -7.15 29.24 -1.01
N LEU A 117 -6.33 30.28 -0.89
CA LEU A 117 -6.77 31.62 -0.49
C LEU A 117 -7.81 32.19 -1.45
N LEU A 118 -7.53 32.14 -2.76
CA LEU A 118 -8.46 32.60 -3.81
C LEU A 118 -9.76 31.79 -3.80
N GLY A 119 -9.68 30.48 -3.55
CA GLY A 119 -10.85 29.62 -3.37
C GLY A 119 -11.71 30.08 -2.20
N GLY A 120 -11.10 30.41 -1.06
CA GLY A 120 -11.80 30.92 0.11
C GLY A 120 -12.47 32.28 -0.12
N ILE A 121 -11.81 33.20 -0.85
CA ILE A 121 -12.41 34.47 -1.27
C ILE A 121 -13.64 34.22 -2.15
N CYS A 122 -13.52 33.35 -3.14
CA CYS A 122 -14.59 33.06 -4.09
C CYS A 122 -15.79 32.38 -3.40
N GLY A 123 -15.53 31.36 -2.57
CA GLY A 123 -16.58 30.65 -1.84
C GLY A 123 -17.36 31.57 -0.89
N ALA A 124 -16.67 32.47 -0.18
CA ALA A 124 -17.32 33.48 0.65
C ALA A 124 -18.17 34.45 -0.19
N GLY A 125 -17.69 34.85 -1.36
CA GLY A 125 -18.44 35.71 -2.28
C GLY A 125 -19.73 35.09 -2.80
N ILE A 126 -19.69 33.81 -3.16
CA ILE A 126 -20.89 33.07 -3.59
C ILE A 126 -21.93 33.00 -2.47
N VAL A 127 -21.49 32.65 -1.26
CA VAL A 127 -22.39 32.59 -0.08
C VAL A 127 -22.94 33.97 0.27
N TYR A 128 -22.10 35.01 0.24
CA TYR A 128 -22.54 36.37 0.52
C TYR A 128 -23.59 36.84 -0.48
N GLY A 129 -23.40 36.59 -1.78
CA GLY A 129 -24.41 36.87 -2.79
C GLY A 129 -25.73 36.13 -2.52
N ASN A 130 -25.64 34.85 -2.15
CA ASN A 130 -26.81 34.02 -1.84
C ASN A 130 -27.60 34.51 -0.61
N TYR A 131 -26.92 35.07 0.40
CA TYR A 131 -27.54 35.54 1.64
C TYR A 131 -27.65 37.07 1.76
N LEU A 132 -27.32 37.82 0.70
CA LEU A 132 -27.18 39.28 0.75
C LEU A 132 -28.37 39.98 1.39
N ARG A 133 -29.59 39.63 0.95
CA ARG A 133 -30.81 40.24 1.48
C ARG A 133 -31.06 39.88 2.94
N ALA A 134 -30.79 38.64 3.33
CA ALA A 134 -30.92 38.21 4.73
C ALA A 134 -29.90 38.91 5.63
N ILE A 135 -28.69 39.16 5.11
CA ILE A 135 -27.67 39.96 5.79
C ILE A 135 -28.15 41.41 5.95
N ASP A 136 -28.69 42.04 4.89
CA ASP A 136 -29.23 43.41 4.98
C ASP A 136 -30.35 43.53 6.03
N ILE A 137 -31.26 42.54 6.10
CA ILE A 137 -32.31 42.50 7.13
C ILE A 137 -31.69 42.37 8.52
N ASN A 138 -30.72 41.47 8.68
CA ASN A 138 -30.07 41.22 9.97
C ASN A 138 -29.28 42.43 10.48
N GLU A 139 -28.66 43.18 9.58
CA GLU A 139 -27.85 44.36 9.87
C GLU A 139 -28.69 45.64 9.98
N GLY A 140 -30.00 45.57 9.72
CA GLY A 140 -30.92 46.71 9.83
C GLY A 140 -30.95 47.64 8.62
N GLY A 141 -30.40 47.24 7.48
CA GLY A 141 -30.45 48.03 6.25
C GLY A 141 -29.45 47.60 5.18
N ILE A 142 -29.70 48.07 3.95
CA ILE A 142 -28.81 47.84 2.80
C ILE A 142 -27.47 48.53 3.05
N GLY A 143 -26.38 47.79 2.88
CA GLY A 143 -25.01 48.31 2.97
C GLY A 143 -24.46 48.47 4.39
N ILE A 144 -25.23 48.13 5.43
CA ILE A 144 -24.75 48.11 6.81
C ILE A 144 -23.98 46.81 7.05
N ARG A 145 -22.72 46.89 7.47
CA ARG A 145 -21.82 45.73 7.61
C ARG A 145 -21.05 45.77 8.92
N THR A 146 -21.45 44.95 9.88
CA THR A 146 -20.85 44.86 11.21
C THR A 146 -19.92 43.66 11.35
N LEU A 147 -19.07 43.71 12.37
CA LEU A 147 -18.21 42.58 12.72
C LEU A 147 -19.03 41.31 13.06
N SER A 148 -20.27 41.44 13.52
CA SER A 148 -21.12 40.31 13.89
C SER A 148 -21.40 39.40 12.68
N THR A 149 -21.89 39.95 11.57
CA THR A 149 -22.11 39.17 10.33
C THR A 149 -20.82 38.85 9.60
N ALA A 150 -19.74 39.62 9.78
CA ALA A 150 -18.41 39.23 9.28
C ALA A 150 -17.97 37.88 9.86
N GLY A 151 -18.33 37.60 11.12
CA GLY A 151 -18.09 36.33 11.80
C GLY A 151 -18.86 35.14 11.24
N TYR A 152 -19.80 35.33 10.31
CA TYR A 152 -20.43 34.22 9.60
C TYR A 152 -19.52 33.70 8.47
N PHE A 153 -18.57 34.52 8.04
CA PHE A 153 -17.63 34.22 6.95
C PHE A 153 -16.23 33.90 7.47
N GLY A 154 -15.70 34.72 8.38
CA GLY A 154 -14.44 34.47 9.08
C GLY A 154 -14.65 33.99 10.53
N THR A 155 -13.57 33.81 11.28
CA THR A 155 -13.68 33.42 12.70
C THR A 155 -13.78 34.59 13.65
N ILE A 156 -14.65 34.45 14.65
CA ILE A 156 -14.68 35.32 15.81
C ILE A 156 -14.73 34.41 17.04
N PRO A 157 -13.80 34.57 18.00
CA PRO A 157 -13.84 33.82 19.24
C PRO A 157 -14.91 34.36 20.17
N VAL A 158 -15.36 33.49 21.08
CA VAL A 158 -16.25 33.90 22.17
C VAL A 158 -15.58 34.96 23.06
N SER A 159 -16.39 35.89 23.58
CA SER A 159 -15.89 37.10 24.22
C SER A 159 -15.09 36.86 25.51
N TYR A 160 -15.35 35.76 26.21
CA TYR A 160 -14.73 35.46 27.51
C TYR A 160 -13.29 34.94 27.42
N LEU A 161 -12.84 34.48 26.25
CA LEU A 161 -11.46 34.00 26.08
C LEU A 161 -10.49 35.17 26.09
N SER A 162 -9.28 34.97 26.61
CA SER A 162 -8.11 35.81 26.43
C SER A 162 -7.44 35.57 25.07
N ASN A 163 -6.52 36.45 24.67
CA ASN A 163 -5.79 36.27 23.39
C ASN A 163 -4.92 35.01 23.39
N ALA A 164 -4.35 34.64 24.54
CA ALA A 164 -3.56 33.43 24.68
C ALA A 164 -4.43 32.17 24.56
N GLU A 165 -5.61 32.15 25.18
CA GLU A 165 -6.53 31.02 25.07
C GLU A 165 -7.06 30.85 23.65
N CYS A 166 -7.35 31.95 22.95
CA CYS A 166 -7.68 31.93 21.53
C CYS A 166 -6.57 31.27 20.69
N PHE A 167 -5.32 31.66 20.90
CA PHE A 167 -4.17 31.08 20.22
C PHE A 167 -4.05 29.58 20.49
N VAL A 168 -4.14 29.18 21.77
CA VAL A 168 -4.02 27.78 22.19
C VAL A 168 -5.16 26.94 21.62
N SER A 169 -6.39 27.46 21.57
CA SER A 169 -7.55 26.76 21.00
C SER A 169 -7.37 26.45 19.51
N GLU A 170 -6.93 27.41 18.70
CA GLU A 170 -6.63 27.19 17.27
C GLU A 170 -5.45 26.22 17.07
N LEU A 171 -4.41 26.35 17.90
CA LEU A 171 -3.26 25.46 17.88
C LEU A 171 -3.65 24.00 18.19
N ILE A 172 -4.46 23.76 19.23
CA ILE A 172 -4.94 22.42 19.60
C ILE A 172 -5.83 21.83 18.52
N GLY A 173 -6.81 22.60 18.04
CA GLY A 173 -7.74 22.09 17.02
C GLY A 173 -7.05 21.74 15.72
N THR A 174 -6.07 22.55 15.28
CA THR A 174 -5.28 22.24 14.08
C THR A 174 -4.33 21.06 14.29
N ALA A 175 -3.75 20.92 15.48
CA ALA A 175 -2.94 19.74 15.81
C ALA A 175 -3.76 18.44 15.76
N LEU A 176 -4.97 18.45 16.33
CA LEU A 176 -5.89 17.32 16.26
C LEU A 176 -6.29 17.01 14.82
N LEU A 177 -6.57 18.05 14.02
CA LEU A 177 -6.92 17.91 12.61
C LEU A 177 -5.79 17.22 11.83
N VAL A 178 -4.56 17.72 11.92
CA VAL A 178 -3.43 17.19 11.14
C VAL A 178 -3.00 15.82 11.64
N LEU A 179 -2.97 15.59 12.96
CA LEU A 179 -2.67 14.27 13.53
C LEU A 179 -3.67 13.22 13.05
N SER A 180 -4.96 13.54 13.13
CA SER A 180 -6.03 12.62 12.72
C SER A 180 -6.01 12.41 11.21
N LEU A 181 -5.75 13.45 10.43
CA LEU A 181 -5.60 13.36 8.98
C LEU A 181 -4.42 12.46 8.60
N PHE A 182 -3.28 12.58 9.28
CA PHE A 182 -2.11 11.73 9.03
C PHE A 182 -2.39 10.28 9.40
N ALA A 183 -3.08 10.03 10.52
CA ALA A 183 -3.53 8.69 10.90
C ALA A 183 -4.48 8.09 9.88
N LEU A 184 -5.41 8.89 9.38
CA LEU A 184 -6.41 8.49 8.40
C LEU A 184 -5.79 8.14 7.04
N LEU A 185 -4.81 8.92 6.61
CA LEU A 185 -4.13 8.75 5.33
C LEU A 185 -2.94 7.78 5.38
N ASP A 186 -2.61 7.21 6.55
CA ASP A 186 -1.51 6.27 6.69
C ASP A 186 -1.87 4.90 6.09
N LYS A 187 -1.34 4.66 4.89
CA LYS A 187 -1.55 3.41 4.13
C LYS A 187 -0.90 2.19 4.78
N SER A 188 0.07 2.38 5.68
CA SER A 188 0.66 1.26 6.43
C SER A 188 -0.32 0.65 7.44
N LYS A 189 -1.37 1.40 7.80
CA LYS A 189 -2.39 0.99 8.78
C LYS A 189 -3.77 0.82 8.17
N ASN A 190 -4.11 1.62 7.16
CA ASN A 190 -5.45 1.68 6.58
C ASN A 190 -5.42 1.36 5.09
N ASN A 191 -6.34 0.51 4.63
CA ASN A 191 -6.57 0.24 3.20
C ASN A 191 -7.84 0.94 2.70
N TRP A 192 -7.98 2.25 2.96
CA TRP A 192 -9.20 2.99 2.64
C TRP A 192 -9.25 3.45 1.19
N HIS A 193 -10.40 3.26 0.55
CA HIS A 193 -10.76 3.82 -0.74
C HIS A 193 -11.14 5.30 -0.63
N SER A 194 -11.14 6.04 -1.76
CA SER A 194 -11.38 7.49 -1.76
C SER A 194 -12.70 7.91 -1.09
N GLY A 195 -13.77 7.12 -1.25
CA GLY A 195 -15.05 7.36 -0.58
C GLY A 195 -14.97 7.18 0.94
N GLU A 196 -14.26 6.16 1.41
CA GLU A 196 -14.06 5.87 2.84
C GLU A 196 -13.19 6.94 3.50
N VAL A 197 -12.17 7.42 2.79
CA VAL A 197 -11.36 8.57 3.21
C VAL A 197 -12.21 9.82 3.38
N ALA A 198 -13.13 10.10 2.45
CA ALA A 198 -14.04 11.24 2.56
C ALA A 198 -14.98 11.11 3.77
N VAL A 199 -15.54 9.91 4.01
CA VAL A 199 -16.38 9.64 5.19
C VAL A 199 -15.60 9.80 6.50
N GLY A 200 -14.38 9.28 6.56
CA GLY A 200 -13.56 9.44 7.76
C GLY A 200 -13.18 10.89 8.02
N ILE A 201 -12.92 11.68 6.96
CA ILE A 201 -12.66 13.13 7.08
C ILE A 201 -13.90 13.87 7.59
N PHE A 202 -15.09 13.50 7.11
CA PHE A 202 -16.36 14.02 7.61
C PHE A 202 -16.50 13.77 9.11
N VAL A 203 -16.38 12.51 9.56
CA VAL A 203 -16.52 12.13 10.98
C VAL A 203 -15.47 12.84 11.83
N MET A 204 -14.21 12.84 11.39
CA MET A 204 -13.09 13.48 12.07
C MET A 204 -13.34 14.98 12.26
N PHE A 205 -13.63 15.72 11.19
CA PHE A 205 -13.77 17.16 11.28
C PHE A 205 -15.02 17.57 12.05
N THR A 206 -16.16 16.89 11.83
CA THR A 206 -17.37 17.14 12.61
C THR A 206 -17.14 16.89 14.10
N GLY A 207 -16.42 15.83 14.47
CA GLY A 207 -16.05 15.55 15.85
C GLY A 207 -15.18 16.64 16.46
N ILE A 208 -14.13 17.09 15.77
CA ILE A 208 -13.26 18.18 16.24
C ILE A 208 -14.04 19.48 16.38
N ALA A 209 -14.84 19.86 15.38
CA ALA A 209 -15.65 21.08 15.41
C ALA A 209 -16.71 21.05 16.54
N ALA A 210 -17.29 19.89 16.82
CA ALA A 210 -18.24 19.72 17.90
C ALA A 210 -17.57 19.79 19.28
N ALA A 211 -16.38 19.21 19.42
CA ALA A 211 -15.69 19.09 20.71
C ALA A 211 -14.95 20.37 21.14
N VAL A 212 -14.21 21.00 20.23
CA VAL A 212 -13.30 22.11 20.56
C VAL A 212 -13.57 23.38 19.74
N GLY A 213 -14.49 23.34 18.78
CA GLY A 213 -14.67 24.45 17.84
C GLY A 213 -15.40 25.68 18.36
N VAL A 214 -16.25 25.55 19.40
CA VAL A 214 -17.11 26.65 19.90
C VAL A 214 -16.29 27.86 20.34
N GLN A 215 -15.09 27.63 20.87
CA GLN A 215 -14.25 28.65 21.47
C GLN A 215 -13.83 29.74 20.47
N THR A 216 -13.38 29.33 19.29
CA THR A 216 -12.76 30.22 18.30
C THR A 216 -13.48 30.25 16.96
N SER A 217 -14.61 29.56 16.84
CA SER A 217 -15.28 29.29 15.55
C SER A 217 -14.44 28.44 14.59
N PHE A 218 -13.51 27.66 15.15
CA PHE A 218 -12.71 26.62 14.49
C PHE A 218 -12.12 27.03 13.14
N ALA A 219 -11.13 27.94 13.12
CA ALA A 219 -10.45 28.26 11.86
C ALA A 219 -9.77 27.00 11.31
N TYR A 220 -8.85 26.44 12.09
CA TYR A 220 -8.05 25.25 11.83
C TYR A 220 -7.43 25.13 10.42
N ASN A 221 -7.46 26.23 9.67
CA ASN A 221 -7.20 26.34 8.25
C ASN A 221 -7.02 27.83 7.91
N PRO A 222 -5.78 28.27 7.63
CA PRO A 222 -5.48 29.65 7.28
C PRO A 222 -6.28 30.20 6.10
N ALA A 223 -6.55 29.39 5.07
CA ALA A 223 -7.30 29.82 3.88
C ALA A 223 -8.81 29.94 4.14
N ARG A 224 -9.34 29.11 5.05
CA ARG A 224 -10.74 29.16 5.48
C ARG A 224 -11.06 30.43 6.25
N ASP A 225 -10.08 31.03 6.93
CA ASP A 225 -10.27 32.27 7.66
C ASP A 225 -9.85 33.50 6.84
N LEU A 226 -8.62 33.51 6.31
CA LEU A 226 -8.07 34.68 5.62
C LEU A 226 -8.81 35.02 4.34
N GLY A 227 -9.22 34.02 3.55
CA GLY A 227 -9.95 34.24 2.30
C GLY A 227 -11.27 34.98 2.53
N PRO A 228 -12.17 34.45 3.36
CA PRO A 228 -13.41 35.13 3.72
C PRO A 228 -13.22 36.49 4.41
N ARG A 229 -12.15 36.72 5.17
CA ARG A 229 -11.81 38.05 5.71
C ARG A 229 -11.43 39.05 4.62
N MET A 230 -10.60 38.64 3.67
CA MET A 230 -10.26 39.48 2.52
C MET A 230 -11.52 39.82 1.72
N PHE A 231 -12.39 38.83 1.50
CA PHE A 231 -13.68 39.05 0.85
C PHE A 231 -14.56 40.05 1.60
N THR A 232 -14.81 39.84 2.89
CA THR A 232 -15.66 40.74 3.69
C THR A 232 -15.08 42.16 3.75
N ALA A 233 -13.77 42.31 3.89
CA ALA A 233 -13.12 43.63 3.79
C ALA A 233 -13.41 44.34 2.45
N MET A 234 -13.41 43.59 1.33
CA MET A 234 -13.71 44.11 0.00
C MET A 234 -15.17 44.55 -0.19
N VAL A 235 -16.12 43.94 0.53
CA VAL A 235 -17.57 44.19 0.33
C VAL A 235 -18.23 45.06 1.41
N GLY A 236 -17.43 45.90 2.09
CA GLY A 236 -17.93 46.96 2.95
C GLY A 236 -17.81 46.72 4.45
N TYR A 237 -17.30 45.56 4.90
CA TYR A 237 -17.02 45.35 6.33
C TYR A 237 -15.80 46.12 6.82
N GLY A 238 -14.93 46.58 5.92
CA GLY A 238 -13.79 47.44 6.24
C GLY A 238 -12.62 46.73 6.95
N ARG A 239 -11.63 47.51 7.39
CA ARG A 239 -10.37 46.98 7.96
C ARG A 239 -10.53 46.34 9.35
N GLN A 240 -11.67 46.54 10.00
CA GLN A 240 -11.96 46.02 11.33
C GLN A 240 -11.91 44.49 11.41
N VAL A 241 -12.14 43.77 10.30
CA VAL A 241 -11.98 42.30 10.24
C VAL A 241 -10.53 41.85 10.45
N PHE A 242 -9.55 42.76 10.30
CA PHE A 242 -8.12 42.52 10.53
C PHE A 242 -7.60 43.15 11.82
N THR A 243 -8.12 44.30 12.24
CA THR A 243 -7.66 44.95 13.48
C THR A 243 -8.36 44.41 14.73
N PHE A 244 -9.45 43.65 14.56
CA PHE A 244 -10.17 43.05 15.66
C PHE A 244 -9.25 42.25 16.58
N ARG A 245 -9.43 42.49 17.89
CA ARG A 245 -8.80 41.75 18.99
C ARG A 245 -7.29 41.57 18.81
N SER A 246 -6.61 42.70 18.61
CA SER A 246 -5.14 42.78 18.48
C SER A 246 -4.60 41.91 17.35
N TRP A 247 -5.20 42.01 16.16
CA TRP A 247 -4.80 41.21 14.99
C TRP A 247 -5.06 39.71 15.17
N TYR A 248 -6.24 39.37 15.71
CA TYR A 248 -6.65 37.98 15.97
C TYR A 248 -6.44 37.04 14.79
N TRP A 249 -6.83 37.48 13.59
CA TRP A 249 -6.66 36.70 12.36
C TRP A 249 -5.22 36.22 12.17
N LEU A 250 -4.21 37.01 12.55
CA LEU A 250 -2.81 36.67 12.33
C LEU A 250 -2.29 35.73 13.41
N TYR A 251 -2.43 36.08 14.69
CA TYR A 251 -1.80 35.26 15.73
C TYR A 251 -2.51 33.92 15.91
N ALA A 252 -3.84 33.86 15.84
CA ALA A 252 -4.58 32.62 16.08
C ALA A 252 -4.79 31.80 14.78
N PRO A 253 -5.67 32.16 13.83
CA PRO A 253 -5.90 31.39 12.61
C PRO A 253 -4.75 31.26 11.61
N ILE A 254 -3.73 32.13 11.64
CA ILE A 254 -2.55 31.97 10.77
C ILE A 254 -1.42 31.27 11.53
N ILE A 255 -0.86 31.95 12.54
CA ILE A 255 0.31 31.43 13.25
C ILE A 255 -0.05 30.19 14.08
N GLY A 256 -1.16 30.23 14.83
CA GLY A 256 -1.65 29.11 15.61
C GLY A 256 -1.93 27.87 14.77
N ASP A 257 -2.58 28.03 13.61
CA ASP A 257 -2.89 26.91 12.72
C ASP A 257 -1.64 26.29 12.09
N PHE A 258 -0.69 27.11 11.60
CA PHE A 258 0.56 26.58 11.07
C PHE A 258 1.37 25.82 12.12
N LEU A 259 1.48 26.37 13.34
CA LEU A 259 2.17 25.70 14.45
C LEU A 259 1.43 24.45 14.90
N GLY A 260 0.12 24.51 15.04
CA GLY A 260 -0.73 23.38 15.38
C GLY A 260 -0.58 22.25 14.35
N GLY A 261 -0.61 22.57 13.05
CA GLY A 261 -0.43 21.58 12.00
C GLY A 261 0.93 20.86 12.05
N LEU A 262 2.01 21.61 12.32
CA LEU A 262 3.35 21.01 12.50
C LEU A 262 3.42 20.15 13.77
N ILE A 263 2.80 20.58 14.87
CA ILE A 263 2.72 19.81 16.11
C ILE A 263 1.94 18.52 15.90
N GLY A 264 0.77 18.58 15.26
CA GLY A 264 -0.05 17.41 14.97
C GLY A 264 0.68 16.37 14.11
N ALA A 265 1.34 16.83 13.04
CA ALA A 265 2.17 15.99 12.20
C ALA A 265 3.37 15.40 12.97
N GLY A 266 4.03 16.21 13.78
CA GLY A 266 5.14 15.77 14.63
C GLY A 266 4.72 14.71 15.66
N LEU A 267 3.61 14.93 16.36
CA LEU A 267 3.05 13.97 17.31
C LEU A 267 2.70 12.64 16.63
N TYR A 268 2.11 12.70 15.43
CA TYR A 268 1.88 11.50 14.63
C TYR A 268 3.19 10.77 14.32
N ASP A 269 4.21 11.50 13.85
CA ASP A 269 5.51 10.95 13.49
C ASP A 269 6.28 10.35 14.67
N VAL A 270 6.17 10.95 15.87
CA VAL A 270 6.83 10.48 17.09
C VAL A 270 6.16 9.20 17.61
N PHE A 271 4.84 9.20 17.73
CA PHE A 271 4.14 8.19 18.52
C PHE A 271 3.49 7.11 17.67
N LEU A 272 3.11 7.42 16.44
CA LEU A 272 2.24 6.58 15.63
C LEU A 272 2.89 6.11 14.34
N TYR A 273 3.83 6.87 13.77
CA TYR A 273 4.47 6.52 12.50
C TYR A 273 5.62 5.53 12.71
N LYS A 274 5.56 4.37 12.04
CA LYS A 274 6.48 3.24 12.22
C LYS A 274 7.45 3.02 11.04
N GLU A 275 7.74 4.04 10.24
CA GLU A 275 8.81 3.97 9.23
C GLU A 275 10.16 4.49 9.77
N LYS A 276 11.27 3.88 9.29
CA LYS A 276 12.63 4.08 9.84
C LYS A 276 13.29 5.46 9.56
N SER A 277 12.68 6.35 8.77
CA SER A 277 13.18 7.73 8.65
C SER A 277 12.04 8.74 8.78
N ASN A 278 11.83 9.25 10.00
CA ASN A 278 10.96 10.39 10.24
C ASN A 278 11.80 11.66 10.45
N VAL A 279 11.16 12.83 10.36
CA VAL A 279 11.85 14.12 10.55
C VAL A 279 12.54 14.17 11.94
N VAL A 280 11.93 13.50 12.92
CA VAL A 280 12.41 13.37 14.29
C VAL A 280 13.70 12.55 14.36
N SER A 281 13.80 11.43 13.66
CA SER A 281 15.00 10.59 13.62
C SER A 281 16.15 11.29 12.92
N LYS A 282 15.86 12.09 11.88
CA LYS A 282 16.86 12.97 11.24
C LYS A 282 17.31 14.08 12.18
N LEU A 283 16.39 14.72 12.91
CA LEU A 283 16.72 15.76 13.89
C LEU A 283 17.57 15.20 15.05
N PHE A 284 17.22 14.03 15.59
CA PHE A 284 18.01 13.35 16.62
C PHE A 284 19.39 12.89 16.12
N GLN A 285 19.50 12.48 14.86
CA GLN A 285 20.81 12.17 14.23
C GLN A 285 21.67 13.42 14.09
N THR A 286 21.10 14.54 13.65
CA THR A 286 21.81 15.83 13.55
C THR A 286 22.21 16.38 14.92
N LEU A 287 21.31 16.29 15.92
CA LEU A 287 21.60 16.71 17.30
C LEU A 287 22.68 15.83 17.95
N ARG A 288 22.71 14.52 17.66
CA ARG A 288 23.81 13.61 18.05
C ARG A 288 25.12 13.94 17.34
N SER A 289 25.09 14.39 16.08
CA SER A 289 26.33 14.83 15.41
C SER A 289 26.87 16.16 15.95
N CYS A 290 25.99 17.00 16.54
CA CYS A 290 26.38 18.29 17.15
C CYS A 290 26.80 18.14 18.63
N CYS A 291 26.24 17.18 19.36
CA CYS A 291 26.69 16.79 20.70
C CYS A 291 27.77 15.72 20.56
N GLY A 292 29.01 16.13 20.28
CA GLY A 292 30.12 15.24 19.96
C GLY A 292 30.26 14.06 20.90
N ASP A 293 29.96 12.86 20.39
CA ASP A 293 30.32 11.60 21.01
C ASP A 293 31.53 11.03 20.25
N ASN A 294 32.71 11.32 20.78
CA ASN A 294 33.99 10.76 20.33
C ASN A 294 34.06 9.30 20.79
N GLY A 295 33.81 8.36 19.89
CA GLY A 295 33.86 6.93 20.19
C GLY A 295 34.58 6.09 19.13
N SER A 296 35.90 6.23 19.08
CA SER A 296 36.90 5.20 18.72
C SER A 296 36.63 4.25 17.53
N LYS A 297 37.34 4.49 16.42
CA LYS A 297 37.67 3.45 15.42
C LYS A 297 38.59 2.39 16.03
N PRO A 298 38.37 1.07 15.82
CA PRO A 298 39.44 0.10 15.98
C PRO A 298 40.14 -0.11 14.63
N LEU A 299 41.42 0.27 14.60
CA LEU A 299 42.43 -0.31 13.73
C LEU A 299 42.70 -1.72 14.24
N PHE A 300 42.36 -2.77 13.47
CA PHE A 300 43.08 -4.03 13.54
C PHE A 300 43.06 -4.73 12.19
N ASN A 301 44.21 -4.64 11.54
CA ASN A 301 44.64 -5.51 10.45
C ASN A 301 44.89 -6.91 11.04
N ARG A 302 44.18 -7.93 10.57
CA ARG A 302 44.62 -9.33 10.72
C ARG A 302 44.11 -10.15 9.53
N SER A 303 45.08 -10.53 8.72
CA SER A 303 45.02 -11.58 7.72
C SER A 303 44.58 -12.91 8.34
N HIS A 304 43.43 -13.40 7.91
CA HIS A 304 43.13 -14.83 7.90
C HIS A 304 42.45 -15.14 6.57
N HIS A 305 43.12 -15.93 5.74
CA HIS A 305 42.50 -16.66 4.64
C HIS A 305 41.46 -17.63 5.21
N PRO A 306 40.27 -17.70 4.58
CA PRO A 306 39.62 -18.98 4.38
C PRO A 306 39.40 -19.21 2.88
N LEU A 307 39.95 -20.35 2.42
CA LEU A 307 39.55 -21.16 1.26
C LEU A 307 38.61 -20.49 0.24
N ASN A 308 39.22 -20.10 -0.88
CA ASN A 308 38.54 -19.79 -2.13
C ASN A 308 37.62 -20.95 -2.53
N LEU A 309 36.31 -20.72 -2.48
CA LEU A 309 35.42 -21.26 -3.48
C LEU A 309 35.23 -20.13 -4.50
N GLU A 310 36.02 -20.14 -5.57
CA GLU A 310 35.83 -19.23 -6.70
C GLU A 310 34.44 -19.50 -7.30
N MET A 311 33.44 -18.72 -6.88
CA MET A 311 32.27 -18.50 -7.73
C MET A 311 32.74 -17.65 -8.90
N ALA A 312 33.02 -18.31 -10.03
CA ALA A 312 33.32 -17.63 -11.27
C ALA A 312 32.21 -16.62 -11.58
N THR A 313 32.54 -15.33 -11.51
CA THR A 313 31.66 -14.25 -11.99
C THR A 313 31.46 -14.46 -13.48
N SER A 314 30.28 -14.95 -13.88
CA SER A 314 29.92 -15.12 -15.28
C SER A 314 30.07 -13.78 -16.01
N PRO A 315 30.71 -13.73 -17.19
CA PRO A 315 30.92 -12.48 -17.94
C PRO A 315 29.62 -11.86 -18.50
N LYS A 316 28.50 -12.60 -18.46
CA LYS A 316 27.18 -12.11 -18.92
C LYS A 316 26.53 -11.15 -17.89
N PRO A 317 25.93 -10.04 -18.33
CA PRO A 317 25.13 -9.16 -17.47
C PRO A 317 23.98 -9.89 -16.77
N MET A 318 23.56 -9.39 -15.59
CA MET A 318 22.50 -10.00 -14.79
C MET A 318 21.19 -10.17 -15.57
N ARG A 319 20.78 -9.14 -16.36
CA ARG A 319 19.59 -9.20 -17.24
C ARG A 319 19.55 -10.46 -18.10
N GLN A 320 20.66 -10.76 -18.78
CA GLN A 320 20.78 -11.91 -19.68
C GLN A 320 20.74 -13.23 -18.91
N ARG A 321 21.41 -13.30 -17.77
CA ARG A 321 21.42 -14.50 -16.92
C ARG A 321 20.04 -14.82 -16.38
N VAL A 322 19.28 -13.80 -15.95
CA VAL A 322 17.90 -13.97 -15.49
C VAL A 322 17.01 -14.43 -16.65
N GLU A 323 17.12 -13.79 -17.82
CA GLU A 323 16.34 -14.17 -19.00
C GLU A 323 16.60 -15.63 -19.43
N GLU A 324 17.87 -16.03 -19.51
CA GLU A 324 18.24 -17.43 -19.83
C GLU A 324 17.66 -18.39 -18.78
N TYR A 325 17.76 -18.05 -17.50
CA TYR A 325 17.24 -18.88 -16.42
C TYR A 325 15.72 -19.04 -16.45
N ILE A 326 14.95 -17.95 -16.59
CA ILE A 326 13.48 -18.05 -16.57
C ILE A 326 12.95 -18.80 -17.80
N ASN A 327 13.63 -18.71 -18.95
CA ASN A 327 13.31 -19.52 -20.13
C ASN A 327 13.53 -21.01 -19.84
N GLN A 328 14.70 -21.36 -19.31
CA GLN A 328 15.03 -22.74 -18.92
C GLN A 328 14.03 -23.28 -17.88
N LEU A 329 13.74 -22.49 -16.83
CA LEU A 329 12.84 -22.88 -15.76
C LEU A 329 11.41 -23.08 -16.29
N GLN A 330 10.93 -22.20 -17.18
CA GLN A 330 9.63 -22.37 -17.82
C GLN A 330 9.56 -23.68 -18.60
N ASP A 331 10.57 -23.99 -19.41
CA ASP A 331 10.59 -25.22 -20.20
C ASP A 331 10.65 -26.46 -19.30
N GLN A 332 11.44 -26.44 -18.22
CA GLN A 332 11.50 -27.52 -17.23
C GLN A 332 10.13 -27.75 -16.55
N ILE A 333 9.48 -26.68 -16.09
CA ILE A 333 8.18 -26.78 -15.41
C ILE A 333 7.10 -27.28 -16.37
N VAL A 334 7.01 -26.70 -17.56
CA VAL A 334 6.00 -27.10 -18.57
C VAL A 334 6.22 -28.55 -18.97
N THR A 335 7.47 -28.97 -19.18
CA THR A 335 7.79 -30.37 -19.51
C THR A 335 7.36 -31.30 -18.38
N ALA A 336 7.69 -31.00 -17.13
CA ALA A 336 7.32 -31.84 -15.98
C ALA A 336 5.79 -31.95 -15.80
N LEU A 337 5.04 -30.89 -16.10
CA LEU A 337 3.58 -30.90 -16.09
C LEU A 337 3.01 -31.73 -17.25
N GLU A 338 3.54 -31.59 -18.47
CA GLU A 338 3.15 -32.38 -19.64
C GLU A 338 3.50 -33.87 -19.50
N GLU A 339 4.56 -34.22 -18.75
CA GLU A 339 4.92 -35.60 -18.42
C GLU A 339 4.00 -36.22 -17.36
N THR A 340 3.37 -35.38 -16.54
CA THR A 340 2.40 -35.85 -15.53
C THR A 340 1.09 -36.28 -16.18
N ASP A 341 0.78 -35.77 -17.38
CA ASP A 341 -0.38 -36.17 -18.17
C ASP A 341 -0.03 -36.31 -19.67
N PRO A 342 0.59 -37.43 -20.08
CA PRO A 342 1.02 -37.63 -21.46
C PRO A 342 -0.11 -37.68 -22.49
N ASN A 343 -1.34 -37.95 -22.05
CA ASN A 343 -2.52 -38.09 -22.91
C ASN A 343 -3.26 -36.76 -23.10
N ALA A 344 -2.98 -35.75 -22.29
CA ALA A 344 -3.54 -34.42 -22.45
C ALA A 344 -2.89 -33.65 -23.62
N PRO A 345 -3.60 -32.66 -24.18
CA PRO A 345 -3.01 -31.71 -25.12
C PRO A 345 -1.79 -31.01 -24.50
N LYS A 346 -0.80 -30.72 -25.34
CA LYS A 346 0.38 -29.94 -24.92
C LYS A 346 -0.02 -28.51 -24.56
N PHE A 347 0.76 -27.87 -23.71
CA PHE A 347 0.58 -26.45 -23.38
C PHE A 347 0.70 -25.62 -24.66
N LYS A 348 -0.27 -24.72 -24.87
CA LYS A 348 -0.19 -23.73 -25.93
C LYS A 348 0.93 -22.75 -25.57
N ARG A 349 1.97 -22.73 -26.41
CA ARG A 349 3.13 -21.83 -26.29
C ARG A 349 2.89 -20.64 -27.21
N ASP A 350 2.75 -19.46 -26.63
CA ASP A 350 2.40 -18.23 -27.33
C ASP A 350 3.40 -17.12 -27.01
N SER A 351 4.25 -16.81 -27.98
CA SER A 351 5.26 -15.76 -27.88
C SER A 351 4.72 -14.45 -28.41
N TRP A 352 4.99 -13.37 -27.68
CA TRP A 352 4.46 -12.04 -27.99
C TRP A 352 5.50 -10.96 -27.71
N VAL A 353 5.33 -9.82 -28.37
CA VAL A 353 6.19 -8.64 -28.26
C VAL A 353 5.32 -7.43 -27.94
N ARG A 354 5.83 -6.50 -27.14
CA ARG A 354 5.13 -5.25 -26.81
C ARG A 354 5.59 -4.12 -27.72
N ALA A 355 4.64 -3.30 -28.16
CA ALA A 355 4.94 -2.07 -28.89
C ALA A 355 5.81 -1.10 -28.07
N GLN A 356 5.67 -1.11 -26.74
CA GLN A 356 6.42 -0.24 -25.82
C GLN A 356 7.81 -0.79 -25.43
N GLY A 357 8.20 -1.96 -25.95
CA GLY A 357 9.46 -2.63 -25.59
C GLY A 357 9.24 -3.87 -24.70
N GLY A 358 10.01 -4.91 -24.97
CA GLY A 358 9.96 -6.20 -24.30
C GLY A 358 9.15 -7.28 -25.04
N SER A 359 9.24 -8.49 -24.51
CA SER A 359 8.64 -9.71 -25.04
C SER A 359 8.18 -10.63 -23.91
N GLY A 360 7.51 -11.71 -24.26
CA GLY A 360 7.19 -12.78 -23.33
C GLY A 360 6.77 -14.05 -24.05
N ARG A 361 6.69 -15.14 -23.29
CA ARG A 361 6.18 -16.44 -23.74
C ARG A 361 5.17 -16.92 -22.72
N SER A 362 3.92 -17.04 -23.14
CA SER A 362 2.85 -17.59 -22.31
C SER A 362 2.69 -19.06 -22.65
N CYS A 363 2.90 -19.96 -21.69
CA CYS A 363 2.58 -21.38 -21.84
C CYS A 363 1.29 -21.64 -21.06
N VAL A 364 0.19 -21.90 -21.77
CA VAL A 364 -1.14 -22.03 -21.15
C VAL A 364 -1.77 -23.38 -21.49
N PHE A 365 -2.37 -24.01 -20.49
CA PHE A 365 -3.20 -25.19 -20.61
C PHE A 365 -4.63 -24.87 -20.19
N ALA A 366 -5.58 -25.28 -21.01
CA ALA A 366 -7.00 -25.31 -20.68
C ALA A 366 -7.53 -26.67 -21.16
N ALA A 367 -8.31 -27.35 -20.31
CA ALA A 367 -8.90 -28.63 -20.68
C ALA A 367 -9.80 -28.48 -21.93
N PRO A 368 -9.81 -29.44 -22.85
CA PRO A 368 -10.71 -29.42 -24.01
C PRO A 368 -12.18 -29.35 -23.59
N ILE A 369 -12.96 -28.52 -24.29
CA ILE A 369 -14.42 -28.46 -24.19
C ILE A 369 -14.98 -29.32 -25.32
N ASN A 370 -15.72 -30.39 -25.00
CA ASN A 370 -16.48 -31.16 -25.99
C ASN A 370 -17.93 -30.66 -25.99
N ASP A 371 -18.45 -30.26 -27.16
CA ASP A 371 -19.82 -29.73 -27.33
C ASP A 371 -20.92 -30.76 -26.96
N ASP A 372 -20.61 -32.06 -26.94
CA ASP A 372 -21.53 -33.14 -26.58
C ASP A 372 -21.59 -33.43 -25.06
N ASN A 373 -20.69 -32.84 -24.26
CA ASN A 373 -20.65 -33.05 -22.81
C ASN A 373 -21.62 -32.09 -22.09
N ILE A 374 -22.92 -32.41 -22.16
CA ILE A 374 -23.78 -32.10 -21.01
C ILE A 374 -23.17 -32.86 -19.84
N ILE A 375 -22.43 -32.15 -19.00
CA ILE A 375 -21.84 -32.71 -17.77
C ILE A 375 -23.00 -33.30 -16.98
N ASP A 376 -23.14 -34.63 -16.95
CA ASP A 376 -23.98 -35.28 -15.96
C ASP A 376 -23.32 -35.02 -14.60
N PRO A 377 -23.93 -34.21 -13.72
CA PRO A 377 -23.35 -33.92 -12.40
C PRO A 377 -23.18 -35.19 -11.54
N ASN A 378 -23.75 -36.33 -11.96
CA ASN A 378 -23.64 -37.61 -11.29
C ASN A 378 -22.60 -38.56 -11.91
N ASN A 379 -22.05 -38.26 -13.10
CA ASN A 379 -21.05 -39.09 -13.75
C ASN A 379 -19.69 -38.38 -13.85
N VAL A 380 -18.97 -38.38 -12.73
CA VAL A 380 -17.70 -37.68 -12.52
C VAL A 380 -16.52 -38.36 -13.27
N GLN A 381 -16.74 -39.51 -13.89
CA GLN A 381 -15.69 -40.44 -14.28
C GLN A 381 -15.13 -40.24 -15.70
N GLU A 382 -15.67 -39.29 -16.48
CA GLU A 382 -15.23 -38.98 -17.85
C GLU A 382 -14.51 -37.64 -17.95
N GLN A 383 -13.48 -37.42 -17.12
CA GLN A 383 -12.68 -36.18 -17.18
C GLN A 383 -11.24 -36.50 -17.59
N PRO A 384 -10.81 -36.16 -18.82
CA PRO A 384 -9.65 -36.78 -19.46
C PRO A 384 -8.28 -36.24 -19.02
N THR A 385 -8.21 -35.15 -18.24
CA THR A 385 -6.94 -34.47 -17.96
C THR A 385 -6.70 -34.16 -16.47
N VAL A 386 -5.44 -34.28 -16.04
CA VAL A 386 -4.94 -34.00 -14.68
C VAL A 386 -5.16 -32.53 -14.30
N LEU A 387 -4.84 -31.63 -15.23
CA LEU A 387 -5.05 -30.20 -15.06
C LEU A 387 -6.42 -29.80 -15.60
N GLU A 388 -7.04 -28.82 -14.97
CA GLU A 388 -8.21 -28.14 -15.52
C GLU A 388 -7.78 -26.87 -16.25
N LYS A 389 -6.93 -26.07 -15.60
CA LYS A 389 -6.33 -24.89 -16.17
C LYS A 389 -4.95 -24.68 -15.57
N GLY A 390 -4.02 -24.17 -16.35
CA GLY A 390 -2.72 -23.77 -15.83
C GLY A 390 -2.01 -22.82 -16.77
N GLY A 391 -1.09 -22.03 -16.23
CA GLY A 391 -0.16 -21.30 -17.07
C GLY A 391 1.16 -21.06 -16.37
N VAL A 392 2.20 -21.05 -17.19
CA VAL A 392 3.58 -20.80 -16.81
C VAL A 392 4.05 -19.72 -17.77
N ASN A 393 4.06 -18.47 -17.34
CA ASN A 393 4.30 -17.31 -18.19
C ASN A 393 5.66 -16.69 -17.84
N ILE A 394 6.41 -16.30 -18.86
CA ILE A 394 7.56 -15.43 -18.70
C ILE A 394 7.32 -14.11 -19.40
N SER A 395 7.90 -13.04 -18.85
CA SER A 395 7.91 -11.72 -19.46
C SER A 395 9.26 -11.07 -19.23
N VAL A 396 9.79 -10.43 -20.27
CA VAL A 396 11.00 -9.61 -20.27
C VAL A 396 10.60 -8.25 -20.80
N VAL A 397 10.41 -7.29 -19.90
CA VAL A 397 9.88 -5.95 -20.20
C VAL A 397 10.96 -4.92 -19.96
N HIS A 398 11.12 -4.00 -20.89
CA HIS A 398 11.96 -2.83 -20.73
C HIS A 398 11.25 -1.60 -21.27
N GLY A 399 11.60 -0.44 -20.73
CA GLY A 399 11.00 0.83 -21.13
C GLY A 399 11.47 1.96 -20.25
N LEU A 400 10.71 3.06 -20.24
CA LEU A 400 10.94 4.20 -19.35
C LEU A 400 9.92 4.18 -18.21
N LEU A 401 10.39 4.16 -16.97
CA LEU A 401 9.57 4.42 -15.80
C LEU A 401 9.35 5.93 -15.69
N PRO A 402 8.11 6.43 -15.80
CA PRO A 402 7.84 7.84 -15.59
C PRO A 402 8.12 8.22 -14.12
N PRO A 403 8.48 9.48 -13.81
CA PRO A 403 8.79 9.92 -12.44
C PRO A 403 7.68 9.62 -11.42
N ALA A 404 6.41 9.62 -11.85
CA ALA A 404 5.28 9.24 -11.00
C ALA A 404 5.30 7.76 -10.61
N ALA A 405 5.65 6.85 -11.54
CA ALA A 405 5.80 5.44 -11.25
C ALA A 405 7.00 5.20 -10.33
N ILE A 406 8.12 5.91 -10.55
CA ILE A 406 9.29 5.85 -9.67
C ILE A 406 8.92 6.25 -8.24
N LYS A 407 8.20 7.37 -8.08
CA LYS A 407 7.74 7.84 -6.77
C LYS A 407 6.78 6.87 -6.08
N GLN A 408 5.91 6.20 -6.85
CA GLN A 408 4.98 5.20 -6.30
C GLN A 408 5.70 3.92 -5.88
N MET A 409 6.58 3.38 -6.72
CA MET A 409 7.31 2.14 -6.45
C MET A 409 8.28 2.30 -5.27
N ARG A 410 8.87 3.49 -5.10
CA ARG A 410 9.78 3.78 -3.99
C ARG A 410 9.16 3.63 -2.59
N ALA A 411 7.83 3.70 -2.47
CA ALA A 411 7.17 3.44 -1.18
C ALA A 411 7.47 2.02 -0.67
N ASP A 412 7.57 1.06 -1.59
CA ASP A 412 7.83 -0.34 -1.29
C ASP A 412 9.28 -0.76 -1.63
N HIS A 413 10.05 0.08 -2.33
CA HIS A 413 11.42 -0.19 -2.81
C HIS A 413 12.36 0.98 -2.49
N THR A 414 12.86 1.00 -1.25
CA THR A 414 13.62 2.15 -0.73
C THR A 414 14.96 2.40 -1.43
N SER A 415 15.49 1.38 -2.12
CA SER A 415 16.70 1.47 -2.96
C SER A 415 16.51 2.33 -4.21
N MET A 416 15.28 2.61 -4.64
CA MET A 416 15.04 3.41 -5.83
C MET A 416 15.48 4.88 -5.66
N PRO A 417 16.17 5.45 -6.65
CA PRO A 417 16.62 6.84 -6.60
C PRO A 417 15.44 7.80 -6.56
N LEU A 418 15.63 8.94 -5.88
CA LEU A 418 14.69 10.06 -6.00
C LEU A 418 14.80 10.66 -7.40
N PRO A 419 13.68 10.92 -8.09
CA PRO A 419 13.74 11.62 -9.36
C PRO A 419 14.17 13.07 -9.11
N GLU A 420 15.47 13.34 -9.22
CA GLU A 420 16.00 14.71 -9.36
C GLU A 420 15.71 15.25 -10.77
N ARG A 421 15.54 14.34 -11.74
CA ARG A 421 15.27 14.61 -13.15
C ARG A 421 13.76 14.56 -13.43
N GLN A 422 13.31 15.41 -14.36
CA GLN A 422 11.92 15.41 -14.86
C GLN A 422 11.64 14.29 -15.88
N GLU A 423 12.69 13.64 -16.36
CA GLU A 423 12.62 12.57 -17.35
C GLU A 423 12.48 11.20 -16.67
N GLY A 424 11.88 10.23 -17.39
CA GLY A 424 11.76 8.86 -16.89
C GLY A 424 13.11 8.15 -16.84
N LEU A 425 13.23 7.16 -15.96
CA LEU A 425 14.43 6.31 -15.90
C LEU A 425 14.21 5.02 -16.70
N PRO A 426 15.19 4.57 -17.50
CA PRO A 426 15.13 3.25 -18.11
C PRO A 426 15.00 2.17 -17.04
N PHE A 427 14.09 1.22 -17.27
CA PHE A 427 13.92 0.05 -16.42
C PHE A 427 13.94 -1.23 -17.23
N PHE A 428 14.27 -2.31 -16.52
CA PHE A 428 14.17 -3.68 -16.99
C PHE A 428 13.48 -4.51 -15.91
N ALA A 429 12.55 -5.36 -16.33
CA ALA A 429 11.85 -6.31 -15.48
C ALA A 429 11.76 -7.65 -16.21
N ALA A 430 12.31 -8.71 -15.63
CA ALA A 430 12.19 -10.06 -16.16
C ALA A 430 11.68 -10.99 -15.08
N GLY A 431 10.78 -11.91 -15.42
CA GLY A 431 10.31 -12.88 -14.45
C GLY A 431 9.45 -13.98 -15.02
N LEU A 432 9.33 -15.03 -14.23
CA LEU A 432 8.41 -16.15 -14.41
C LEU A 432 7.26 -16.01 -13.40
N SER A 433 6.04 -16.25 -13.86
CA SER A 433 4.85 -16.35 -13.02
C SER A 433 4.01 -17.53 -13.46
N LEU A 434 3.57 -18.37 -12.52
CA LEU A 434 2.73 -19.53 -12.80
C LEU A 434 1.58 -19.65 -11.82
N VAL A 435 0.49 -20.22 -12.31
CA VAL A 435 -0.62 -20.73 -11.51
C VAL A 435 -1.10 -22.02 -12.14
N ILE A 436 -1.24 -23.08 -11.35
CA ILE A 436 -1.75 -24.37 -11.80
C ILE A 436 -2.98 -24.73 -10.99
N HIS A 437 -4.08 -25.02 -11.68
CA HIS A 437 -5.33 -25.51 -11.10
C HIS A 437 -5.56 -26.96 -11.55
N PRO A 438 -5.20 -27.95 -10.70
CA PRO A 438 -5.57 -29.33 -10.94
C PRO A 438 -7.08 -29.52 -10.99
N ARG A 439 -7.54 -30.50 -11.76
CA ARG A 439 -8.96 -30.85 -11.83
C ARG A 439 -9.44 -31.52 -10.54
N ASN A 440 -8.67 -32.47 -10.02
CA ASN A 440 -9.00 -33.24 -8.84
C ASN A 440 -9.03 -32.36 -7.56
N PRO A 441 -10.11 -32.36 -6.76
CA PRO A 441 -10.19 -31.62 -5.47
C PRO A 441 -9.06 -31.91 -4.49
N HIS A 442 -8.49 -33.12 -4.54
CA HIS A 442 -7.41 -33.55 -3.67
C HIS A 442 -6.04 -33.01 -4.09
N ALA A 443 -5.90 -32.57 -5.35
CA ALA A 443 -4.67 -31.99 -5.85
C ALA A 443 -4.69 -30.45 -5.65
N PRO A 444 -3.72 -29.88 -4.93
CA PRO A 444 -3.74 -28.47 -4.55
C PRO A 444 -3.48 -27.55 -5.75
N THR A 445 -4.12 -26.39 -5.76
CA THR A 445 -3.67 -25.28 -6.61
C THR A 445 -2.29 -24.81 -6.14
N VAL A 446 -1.40 -24.41 -7.04
CA VAL A 446 -0.10 -23.85 -6.69
C VAL A 446 0.16 -22.57 -7.48
N HIS A 447 0.88 -21.65 -6.84
CA HIS A 447 1.40 -20.43 -7.46
C HIS A 447 2.91 -20.33 -7.22
N ALA A 448 3.63 -19.81 -8.21
CA ALA A 448 5.01 -19.38 -8.02
C ALA A 448 5.33 -18.16 -8.88
N ASN A 449 6.21 -17.30 -8.37
CA ASN A 449 6.71 -16.12 -9.07
C ASN A 449 8.19 -15.94 -8.77
N TYR A 450 9.02 -15.65 -9.78
CA TYR A 450 10.42 -15.29 -9.60
C TYR A 450 10.76 -14.18 -10.57
N ARG A 451 11.16 -13.02 -10.06
CA ARG A 451 11.37 -11.81 -10.86
C ARG A 451 12.60 -11.03 -10.43
N TYR A 452 13.15 -10.32 -11.39
CA TYR A 452 14.23 -9.37 -11.24
C TYR A 452 13.78 -8.03 -11.82
N PHE A 453 14.11 -6.95 -11.10
CA PHE A 453 13.85 -5.59 -11.54
C PHE A 453 15.14 -4.79 -11.42
N GLU A 454 15.44 -3.95 -12.41
CA GLU A 454 16.51 -2.98 -12.34
C GLU A 454 16.18 -1.68 -13.05
N ILE A 455 16.84 -0.61 -12.60
CA ILE A 455 16.74 0.75 -13.12
C ILE A 455 18.14 1.22 -13.41
N THR A 456 18.35 1.83 -14.57
CA THR A 456 19.63 2.40 -14.96
C THR A 456 19.54 3.89 -15.22
N GLU A 457 20.68 4.53 -15.36
CA GLU A 457 20.75 5.89 -15.91
C GLU A 457 20.25 5.93 -17.37
N PRO A 458 19.73 7.09 -17.84
CA PRO A 458 19.49 7.34 -19.25
C PRO A 458 20.78 7.15 -20.06
N GLN A 459 20.64 6.59 -21.25
CA GLN A 459 21.76 6.34 -22.15
C GLN A 459 21.89 7.53 -23.12
N ASP A 460 22.90 8.38 -22.93
CA ASP A 460 23.23 9.46 -23.87
C ASP A 460 23.88 8.90 -25.15
N GLU A 461 23.84 9.67 -26.25
CA GLU A 461 24.41 9.28 -27.56
C GLU A 461 25.91 8.90 -27.45
N SER A 462 26.65 9.47 -26.50
CA SER A 462 28.05 9.14 -26.20
C SER A 462 28.27 7.71 -25.68
N HIS A 463 27.32 7.14 -24.93
CA HIS A 463 27.42 5.77 -24.40
C HIS A 463 27.15 4.70 -25.47
N LYS A 464 26.40 5.03 -26.52
CA LYS A 464 26.16 4.12 -27.65
C LYS A 464 27.40 3.97 -28.53
N GLU A 465 28.22 5.01 -28.64
CA GLU A 465 29.49 4.97 -29.39
C GLU A 465 30.64 4.32 -28.59
N SER A 466 30.64 4.42 -27.25
CA SER A 466 31.68 3.83 -26.39
C SER A 466 31.44 2.35 -26.04
N GLY A 467 30.21 1.84 -26.23
CA GLY A 467 29.84 0.47 -25.84
C GLY A 467 29.75 0.24 -24.33
N GLU A 468 29.75 1.32 -23.53
CA GLU A 468 29.66 1.23 -22.07
C GLU A 468 28.24 0.85 -21.61
N THR A 469 28.17 -0.02 -20.60
CA THR A 469 26.89 -0.41 -20.00
C THR A 469 26.38 0.70 -19.09
N PRO A 470 25.09 1.10 -19.19
CA PRO A 470 24.51 2.12 -18.32
C PRO A 470 24.66 1.75 -16.85
N GLN A 471 24.98 2.72 -16.00
CA GLN A 471 25.09 2.50 -14.56
C GLN A 471 23.75 2.04 -13.98
N VAL A 472 23.76 0.96 -13.19
CA VAL A 472 22.60 0.49 -12.43
C VAL A 472 22.40 1.38 -11.20
N LEU A 473 21.22 1.97 -11.09
CA LEU A 473 20.83 2.88 -10.00
C LEU A 473 20.14 2.14 -8.85
N ALA A 474 19.31 1.15 -9.17
CA ALA A 474 18.61 0.32 -8.21
C ALA A 474 18.24 -1.00 -8.85
N TRP A 475 18.24 -2.07 -8.06
CA TRP A 475 17.84 -3.40 -8.49
C TRP A 475 17.33 -4.19 -7.30
N TRP A 476 16.48 -5.18 -7.56
CA TRP A 476 16.04 -6.15 -6.55
C TRP A 476 15.48 -7.41 -7.20
N PHE A 477 15.49 -8.48 -6.42
CA PHE A 477 14.73 -9.70 -6.71
C PHE A 477 13.46 -9.75 -5.87
N GLY A 478 12.45 -10.41 -6.39
CA GLY A 478 11.25 -10.79 -5.67
C GLY A 478 10.74 -12.14 -6.15
N GLY A 479 9.93 -12.80 -5.33
CA GLY A 479 9.38 -14.08 -5.71
C GLY A 479 8.81 -14.88 -4.56
N GLY A 480 8.57 -16.16 -4.82
CA GLY A 480 7.98 -17.08 -3.88
C GLY A 480 7.26 -18.23 -4.55
N SER A 481 6.86 -19.21 -3.75
CA SER A 481 5.97 -20.30 -4.13
C SER A 481 5.01 -20.55 -2.97
N ASP A 482 3.74 -20.80 -3.26
CA ASP A 482 2.72 -21.07 -2.24
C ASP A 482 1.69 -22.11 -2.70
N LEU A 483 1.18 -22.88 -1.74
CA LEU A 483 0.29 -24.02 -1.97
C LEU A 483 -1.13 -23.74 -1.45
N THR A 484 -2.13 -24.00 -2.28
CA THR A 484 -3.55 -23.76 -2.00
C THR A 484 -4.36 -25.06 -2.15
N PRO A 485 -4.36 -25.93 -1.13
CA PRO A 485 -5.18 -27.14 -1.10
C PRO A 485 -6.68 -26.84 -0.94
N SER A 486 -7.53 -27.75 -1.44
CA SER A 486 -8.95 -27.82 -1.03
C SER A 486 -9.19 -28.83 0.09
N TYR A 487 -8.37 -29.88 0.18
CA TYR A 487 -8.34 -30.82 1.31
C TYR A 487 -6.93 -30.87 1.87
N LEU A 488 -6.82 -30.93 3.20
CA LEU A 488 -5.55 -30.82 3.89
C LEU A 488 -4.88 -32.19 4.04
N TYR A 489 -3.72 -32.35 3.43
CA TYR A 489 -2.83 -33.50 3.61
C TYR A 489 -1.56 -33.04 4.33
N PRO A 490 -1.35 -33.40 5.62
CA PRO A 490 -0.18 -32.98 6.37
C PRO A 490 1.14 -33.34 5.70
N GLU A 491 1.24 -34.53 5.11
CA GLU A 491 2.41 -35.02 4.40
C GLU A 491 2.76 -34.18 3.16
N ASP A 492 1.77 -33.72 2.41
CA ASP A 492 1.97 -32.87 1.22
C ASP A 492 2.47 -31.49 1.63
N ALA A 493 1.88 -30.94 2.69
CA ALA A 493 2.26 -29.66 3.25
C ALA A 493 3.70 -29.69 3.80
N ILE A 494 4.07 -30.75 4.54
CA ILE A 494 5.44 -30.96 5.02
C ILE A 494 6.39 -31.11 3.84
N HIS A 495 6.07 -31.93 2.83
CA HIS A 495 6.90 -32.12 1.64
C HIS A 495 7.18 -30.81 0.91
N PHE A 496 6.13 -30.03 0.63
CA PHE A 496 6.23 -28.74 -0.05
C PHE A 496 7.12 -27.76 0.72
N HIS A 497 6.82 -27.56 2.01
CA HIS A 497 7.53 -26.61 2.86
C HIS A 497 8.97 -27.06 3.16
N LYS A 498 9.21 -28.36 3.36
CA LYS A 498 10.55 -28.91 3.61
C LYS A 498 11.45 -28.75 2.39
N THR A 499 10.94 -29.04 1.19
CA THR A 499 11.69 -28.91 -0.06
C THR A 499 12.13 -27.45 -0.29
N ILE A 500 11.24 -26.49 -0.02
CA ILE A 500 11.55 -25.05 -0.12
C ILE A 500 12.51 -24.61 0.99
N SER A 501 12.32 -25.09 2.23
CA SER A 501 13.23 -24.80 3.34
C SER A 501 14.65 -25.29 3.07
N ASP A 502 14.78 -26.48 2.49
CA ASP A 502 16.08 -27.08 2.15
C ASP A 502 16.76 -26.29 1.03
N ALA A 503 16.01 -25.74 0.08
CA ALA A 503 16.52 -24.80 -0.93
C ALA A 503 16.98 -23.46 -0.33
N CYS A 504 16.32 -23.00 0.74
CA CYS A 504 16.71 -21.76 1.44
C CYS A 504 17.98 -21.94 2.31
N ALA A 505 18.17 -23.13 2.89
CA ALA A 505 19.16 -23.39 3.93
C ALA A 505 20.62 -23.02 3.55
N PRO A 506 21.13 -23.28 2.33
CA PRO A 506 22.48 -22.90 1.92
C PRO A 506 22.71 -21.38 1.91
N HIS A 507 21.66 -20.59 1.72
CA HIS A 507 21.73 -19.14 1.52
C HIS A 507 21.55 -18.35 2.82
N GLY A 508 20.92 -18.95 3.83
CA GLY A 508 20.80 -18.34 5.15
C GLY A 508 19.71 -19.00 5.99
N PRO A 509 19.97 -19.32 7.27
CA PRO A 509 19.03 -20.06 8.12
C PRO A 509 17.75 -19.26 8.45
N GLN A 510 17.79 -17.93 8.31
CA GLN A 510 16.65 -17.06 8.59
C GLN A 510 15.77 -16.80 7.37
N LEU A 511 16.18 -17.20 6.16
CA LEU A 511 15.41 -16.91 4.93
C LEU A 511 14.05 -17.62 4.92
N TYR A 512 14.04 -18.93 5.14
CA TYR A 512 12.79 -19.70 5.18
C TYR A 512 11.82 -19.20 6.26
N PRO A 513 12.18 -19.13 7.57
CA PRO A 513 11.22 -18.71 8.59
C PRO A 513 10.69 -17.28 8.35
N THR A 514 11.53 -16.36 7.87
CA THR A 514 11.10 -15.00 7.53
C THR A 514 10.16 -14.97 6.33
N PHE A 515 10.53 -15.63 5.23
CA PHE A 515 9.73 -15.58 3.99
C PHE A 515 8.48 -16.45 4.07
N LYS A 516 8.46 -17.50 4.90
CA LYS A 516 7.26 -18.26 5.24
C LYS A 516 6.26 -17.40 5.99
N LYS A 517 6.70 -16.73 7.05
CA LYS A 517 5.84 -15.79 7.78
C LYS A 517 5.31 -14.68 6.88
N TRP A 518 6.15 -14.14 5.99
CA TRP A 518 5.69 -13.14 5.02
C TRP A 518 4.68 -13.70 4.02
N CYS A 519 4.82 -14.96 3.61
CA CYS A 519 3.84 -15.66 2.77
C CYS A 519 2.47 -15.75 3.47
N ASP A 520 2.45 -16.15 4.75
CA ASP A 520 1.24 -16.26 5.57
C ASP A 520 0.52 -14.89 5.69
N GLU A 521 1.30 -13.81 5.86
CA GLU A 521 0.78 -12.44 5.93
C GLU A 521 0.29 -11.91 4.57
N TYR A 522 1.00 -12.22 3.48
CA TYR A 522 0.73 -11.66 2.16
C TYR A 522 -0.54 -12.24 1.52
N PHE A 523 -0.74 -13.55 1.65
CA PHE A 523 -1.86 -14.26 1.04
C PHE A 523 -3.11 -14.32 1.93
N TYR A 524 -3.29 -13.35 2.82
CA TYR A 524 -4.42 -13.28 3.74
C TYR A 524 -5.64 -12.57 3.14
N ILE A 525 -6.81 -13.20 3.18
CA ILE A 525 -8.07 -12.66 2.68
C ILE A 525 -8.79 -11.96 3.84
N THR A 526 -8.54 -10.67 3.99
CA THR A 526 -8.99 -9.89 5.16
C THR A 526 -10.49 -9.99 5.41
N HIS A 527 -11.32 -9.92 4.36
CA HIS A 527 -12.78 -9.97 4.52
C HIS A 527 -13.33 -11.38 4.80
N ARG A 528 -12.49 -12.42 4.77
CA ARG A 528 -12.83 -13.82 5.12
C ARG A 528 -12.17 -14.29 6.40
N ASN A 529 -11.22 -13.50 6.94
CA ASN A 529 -10.37 -13.85 8.06
C ASN A 529 -9.64 -15.20 7.89
N GLU A 530 -9.16 -15.50 6.68
CA GLU A 530 -8.42 -16.73 6.38
C GLU A 530 -7.35 -16.48 5.31
N SER A 531 -6.27 -17.25 5.31
CA SER A 531 -5.31 -17.28 4.21
C SER A 531 -5.90 -17.99 2.98
N ARG A 532 -5.39 -17.63 1.80
CA ARG A 532 -5.76 -18.26 0.53
C ARG A 532 -5.46 -19.76 0.55
N GLY A 533 -4.31 -20.12 1.10
CA GLY A 533 -3.78 -21.47 1.19
C GLY A 533 -2.85 -21.64 2.39
N ILE A 534 -2.06 -22.71 2.40
CA ILE A 534 -1.17 -23.09 3.53
C ILE A 534 0.22 -22.45 3.44
N GLY A 535 0.36 -21.40 2.64
CA GLY A 535 1.60 -20.63 2.48
C GLY A 535 2.68 -21.36 1.71
N GLY A 536 3.93 -20.98 1.99
CA GLY A 536 5.14 -21.38 1.30
C GLY A 536 6.24 -20.38 1.62
N ILE A 537 6.80 -19.71 0.62
CA ILE A 537 7.66 -18.53 0.83
C ILE A 537 7.19 -17.35 -0.02
N PHE A 538 7.36 -16.13 0.49
CA PHE A 538 7.19 -14.90 -0.24
C PHE A 538 8.30 -13.92 0.14
N PHE A 539 8.93 -13.30 -0.87
CA PHE A 539 9.93 -12.27 -0.71
C PHE A 539 9.82 -11.21 -1.81
N ASP A 540 10.22 -9.99 -1.49
CA ASP A 540 10.22 -8.84 -2.37
C ASP A 540 11.30 -7.87 -1.90
N ASP A 541 11.74 -6.96 -2.77
CA ASP A 541 12.79 -5.98 -2.46
C ASP A 541 14.11 -6.60 -1.94
N LEU A 542 14.47 -7.81 -2.40
CA LEU A 542 15.70 -8.49 -2.00
C LEU A 542 16.89 -7.95 -2.81
N ASN A 543 17.73 -7.15 -2.16
CA ASN A 543 18.91 -6.48 -2.74
C ASN A 543 20.09 -6.43 -1.73
N GLU A 544 21.14 -5.69 -2.07
CA GLU A 544 22.35 -5.49 -1.25
C GLU A 544 22.11 -4.80 0.10
N GLY A 545 21.10 -3.93 0.19
CA GLY A 545 20.76 -3.18 1.39
C GLY A 545 19.99 -3.99 2.42
N PRO A 546 19.89 -3.51 3.68
CA PRO A 546 19.09 -4.12 4.74
C PRO A 546 17.68 -4.50 4.31
N HIS A 547 17.24 -5.71 4.63
CA HIS A 547 15.91 -6.19 4.25
C HIS A 547 14.89 -5.99 5.39
N LEU A 548 13.74 -5.39 5.08
CA LEU A 548 12.73 -4.96 6.08
C LEU A 548 12.19 -6.10 6.95
N LYS A 549 12.03 -7.29 6.39
CA LYS A 549 11.48 -8.46 7.10
C LYS A 549 12.52 -9.30 7.84
N LEU A 550 13.82 -9.09 7.59
CA LEU A 550 14.87 -9.84 8.27
C LEU A 550 15.21 -9.17 9.61
N PRO A 551 15.46 -9.95 10.69
CA PRO A 551 15.42 -9.44 12.05
C PRO A 551 16.56 -8.47 12.41
N ASN A 552 17.72 -8.52 11.75
CA ASN A 552 18.86 -7.60 11.95
C ASN A 552 19.82 -7.59 10.73
N ASN A 553 20.70 -6.59 10.63
CA ASN A 553 21.71 -6.50 9.55
C ASN A 553 22.80 -7.58 9.61
N ASP A 554 23.01 -8.21 10.77
CA ASP A 554 24.04 -9.23 10.99
C ASP A 554 23.59 -10.65 10.60
N VAL A 555 22.37 -10.81 10.10
CA VAL A 555 21.83 -12.10 9.67
C VAL A 555 22.51 -12.54 8.37
N LYS A 556 23.12 -13.73 8.38
CA LYS A 556 23.68 -14.35 7.17
C LYS A 556 22.57 -14.52 6.11
N ARG A 557 22.72 -13.80 5.00
CA ARG A 557 21.83 -13.81 3.85
C ARG A 557 22.62 -13.48 2.57
N PRO A 558 22.10 -13.77 1.38
CA PRO A 558 22.68 -13.27 0.14
C PRO A 558 22.53 -11.75 0.07
N THR A 559 23.60 -11.06 -0.33
CA THR A 559 23.66 -9.60 -0.43
C THR A 559 24.15 -9.11 -1.79
N THR A 560 24.96 -9.89 -2.50
CA THR A 560 25.38 -9.51 -3.86
C THR A 560 24.34 -9.96 -4.91
N PRO A 561 24.30 -9.33 -6.10
CA PRO A 561 23.44 -9.79 -7.19
C PRO A 561 23.62 -11.28 -7.50
N ASP A 562 24.86 -11.77 -7.49
CA ASP A 562 25.20 -13.17 -7.74
C ASP A 562 24.68 -14.12 -6.67
N GLU A 563 24.87 -13.78 -5.39
CA GLU A 563 24.37 -14.59 -4.28
C GLU A 563 22.84 -14.64 -4.24
N ILE A 564 22.18 -13.50 -4.50
CA ILE A 564 20.72 -13.41 -4.51
C ILE A 564 20.16 -14.15 -5.73
N PHE A 565 20.81 -14.04 -6.88
CA PHE A 565 20.42 -14.82 -8.06
C PHE A 565 20.60 -16.33 -7.82
N ALA A 566 21.69 -16.75 -7.18
CA ALA A 566 21.88 -18.15 -6.79
C ALA A 566 20.77 -18.64 -5.84
N PHE A 567 20.36 -17.81 -4.88
CA PHE A 567 19.21 -18.09 -4.01
C PHE A 567 17.91 -18.24 -4.82
N VAL A 568 17.61 -17.29 -5.71
CA VAL A 568 16.42 -17.34 -6.58
C VAL A 568 16.42 -18.59 -7.45
N LYS A 569 17.58 -18.98 -8.00
CA LYS A 569 17.71 -20.25 -8.73
C LYS A 569 17.42 -21.45 -7.84
N SER A 570 17.97 -21.49 -6.63
CA SER A 570 17.74 -22.59 -5.70
C SER A 570 16.25 -22.80 -5.38
N VAL A 571 15.53 -21.72 -5.06
CA VAL A 571 14.09 -21.81 -4.76
C VAL A 571 13.24 -22.02 -6.02
N GLY A 572 13.65 -21.49 -7.17
CA GLY A 572 12.99 -21.73 -8.46
C GLY A 572 13.10 -23.19 -8.91
N ASP A 573 14.30 -23.77 -8.82
CA ASP A 573 14.59 -25.16 -9.17
C ASP A 573 13.90 -26.14 -8.20
N ALA A 574 13.61 -25.69 -6.97
CA ALA A 574 12.85 -26.45 -5.98
C ALA A 574 11.34 -26.54 -6.27
N PHE A 575 10.81 -25.78 -7.24
CA PHE A 575 9.38 -25.80 -7.57
C PHE A 575 8.90 -27.18 -8.05
N VAL A 576 9.54 -27.74 -9.09
CA VAL A 576 9.17 -29.05 -9.64
C VAL A 576 9.21 -30.15 -8.56
N PRO A 577 10.31 -30.34 -7.79
CA PRO A 577 10.35 -31.37 -6.76
C PRO A 577 9.42 -31.10 -5.57
N SER A 578 9.07 -29.85 -5.27
CA SER A 578 8.10 -29.56 -4.19
C SER A 578 6.65 -29.83 -4.59
N TYR A 579 6.28 -29.64 -5.86
CA TYR A 579 4.88 -29.71 -6.30
C TYR A 579 4.52 -30.95 -7.12
N VAL A 580 5.33 -31.35 -8.10
CA VAL A 580 4.96 -32.44 -9.03
C VAL A 580 4.73 -33.79 -8.32
N PRO A 581 5.51 -34.18 -7.29
CA PRO A 581 5.20 -35.39 -6.51
C PRO A 581 3.80 -35.37 -5.87
N ILE A 582 3.40 -34.22 -5.31
CA ILE A 582 2.07 -34.03 -4.73
C ILE A 582 1.00 -34.20 -5.81
N LEU A 583 1.17 -33.53 -6.96
CA LEU A 583 0.23 -33.63 -8.07
C LEU A 583 0.08 -35.08 -8.56
N ARG A 584 1.20 -35.81 -8.71
CA ARG A 584 1.22 -37.22 -9.15
C ARG A 584 0.48 -38.15 -8.19
N ILE A 585 0.57 -37.92 -6.89
CA ILE A 585 -0.14 -38.72 -5.89
C ILE A 585 -1.64 -38.36 -5.89
N ARG A 586 -1.96 -37.08 -5.90
CA ARG A 586 -3.33 -36.63 -5.62
C ARG A 586 -4.27 -36.66 -6.82
N HIS A 587 -3.78 -36.50 -8.05
CA HIS A 587 -4.66 -36.42 -9.22
C HIS A 587 -5.49 -37.69 -9.51
N THR A 588 -5.04 -38.86 -9.04
CA THR A 588 -5.74 -40.15 -9.20
C THR A 588 -6.72 -40.46 -8.06
N THR A 589 -6.78 -39.62 -7.02
CA THR A 589 -7.63 -39.86 -5.85
C THR A 589 -9.11 -39.78 -6.23
N THR A 590 -9.90 -40.80 -5.91
CA THR A 590 -11.34 -40.75 -6.16
C THR A 590 -11.99 -39.62 -5.37
N TYR A 591 -12.90 -38.87 -5.98
CA TYR A 591 -13.60 -37.78 -5.31
C TYR A 591 -15.11 -37.78 -5.60
N THR A 592 -15.86 -37.15 -4.72
CA THR A 592 -17.33 -37.04 -4.83
C THR A 592 -17.76 -35.69 -5.40
N PRO A 593 -19.01 -35.56 -5.89
CA PRO A 593 -19.58 -34.25 -6.26
C PRO A 593 -19.54 -33.23 -5.11
N HIS A 594 -19.66 -33.69 -3.85
CA HIS A 594 -19.51 -32.84 -2.67
C HIS A 594 -18.10 -32.23 -2.58
N GLN A 595 -17.06 -33.06 -2.75
CA GLN A 595 -15.67 -32.59 -2.72
C GLN A 595 -15.35 -31.64 -3.88
N ARG A 596 -15.95 -31.88 -5.05
CA ARG A 596 -15.86 -30.95 -6.19
C ARG A 596 -16.56 -29.62 -5.90
N ARG A 597 -17.75 -29.63 -5.27
CA ARG A 597 -18.43 -28.40 -4.83
C ARG A 597 -17.55 -27.59 -3.89
N TRP A 598 -16.91 -28.23 -2.90
CA TRP A 598 -15.98 -27.57 -1.98
C TRP A 598 -14.77 -26.95 -2.69
N GLN A 599 -14.13 -27.70 -3.61
CA GLN A 599 -13.02 -27.18 -4.42
C GLN A 599 -13.41 -25.89 -5.18
N LEU A 600 -14.62 -25.85 -5.75
CA LEU A 600 -15.11 -24.67 -6.47
C LEU A 600 -15.32 -23.47 -5.53
N ILE A 601 -15.75 -23.69 -4.29
CA ILE A 601 -15.85 -22.64 -3.26
C ILE A 601 -14.46 -22.13 -2.85
N ARG A 602 -13.49 -23.03 -2.64
CA ARG A 602 -12.09 -22.64 -2.36
C ARG A 602 -11.47 -21.88 -3.53
N ARG A 603 -11.79 -22.24 -4.77
CA ARG A 603 -11.41 -21.47 -5.96
C ARG A 603 -12.06 -20.08 -6.01
N GLY A 604 -13.28 -19.94 -5.50
CA GLY A 604 -13.91 -18.64 -5.27
C GLY A 604 -13.05 -17.74 -4.38
N ARG A 605 -12.47 -18.29 -3.30
CA ARG A 605 -11.51 -17.56 -2.43
C ARG A 605 -10.23 -17.18 -3.16
N TYR A 606 -9.74 -18.04 -4.05
CA TYR A 606 -8.59 -17.73 -4.90
C TYR A 606 -8.86 -16.53 -5.81
N VAL A 607 -10.04 -16.49 -6.43
CA VAL A 607 -10.49 -15.35 -7.25
C VAL A 607 -10.65 -14.08 -6.41
N GLU A 608 -11.28 -14.18 -5.23
CA GLU A 608 -11.41 -13.06 -4.29
C GLU A 608 -10.04 -12.45 -3.96
N PHE A 609 -9.03 -13.28 -3.66
CA PHE A 609 -7.68 -12.77 -3.39
C PHE A 609 -7.07 -12.06 -4.61
N ASN A 610 -7.09 -12.70 -5.78
CA ASN A 610 -6.41 -12.18 -6.96
C ASN A 610 -7.04 -10.86 -7.46
N LEU A 611 -8.36 -10.71 -7.37
CA LEU A 611 -9.04 -9.50 -7.85
C LEU A 611 -9.04 -8.35 -6.84
N VAL A 612 -8.99 -8.65 -5.53
CA VAL A 612 -9.10 -7.63 -4.48
C VAL A 612 -7.74 -7.23 -3.91
N TYR A 613 -6.85 -8.18 -3.65
CA TYR A 613 -5.64 -7.98 -2.84
C TYR A 613 -4.32 -8.14 -3.60
N ASP A 614 -4.27 -9.01 -4.63
CA ASP A 614 -3.02 -9.28 -5.33
C ASP A 614 -2.46 -8.02 -6.02
N ARG A 615 -1.27 -7.60 -5.58
CA ARG A 615 -0.58 -6.41 -6.10
C ARG A 615 -0.19 -6.61 -7.56
N GLY A 616 0.22 -7.83 -7.94
CA GLY A 616 0.64 -8.16 -9.30
C GLY A 616 -0.50 -8.04 -10.30
N THR A 617 -1.64 -8.67 -10.01
CA THR A 617 -2.86 -8.61 -10.84
C THR A 617 -3.38 -7.18 -10.96
N LYS A 618 -3.51 -6.46 -9.84
CA LYS A 618 -3.98 -5.07 -9.84
C LYS A 618 -3.07 -4.15 -10.66
N PHE A 619 -1.74 -4.27 -10.48
CA PHE A 619 -0.78 -3.49 -11.25
C PHE A 619 -0.85 -3.83 -12.74
N GLY A 620 -0.93 -5.12 -13.08
CA GLY A 620 -1.04 -5.58 -14.47
C GLY A 620 -2.28 -5.03 -15.16
N LEU A 621 -3.46 -5.13 -14.54
CA LEU A 621 -4.73 -4.63 -15.11
C LEU A 621 -4.75 -3.11 -15.30
N MET A 622 -4.01 -2.38 -14.46
CA MET A 622 -3.88 -0.92 -14.54
C MET A 622 -2.78 -0.46 -15.50
N THR A 623 -1.91 -1.36 -15.99
CA THR A 623 -0.79 -1.02 -16.87
C THR A 623 -1.26 -0.95 -18.33
N PRO A 624 -1.17 0.21 -19.00
CA PRO A 624 -1.58 0.35 -20.39
C PRO A 624 -0.80 -0.58 -21.32
N GLY A 625 -1.51 -1.25 -22.22
CA GLY A 625 -0.90 -2.21 -23.16
C GLY A 625 -0.36 -3.48 -22.51
N ALA A 626 -0.70 -3.76 -21.23
CA ALA A 626 -0.45 -5.06 -20.65
C ALA A 626 -1.38 -6.11 -21.27
N ARG A 627 -0.88 -7.35 -21.37
CA ARG A 627 -1.63 -8.45 -21.95
C ARG A 627 -2.58 -9.03 -20.91
N ILE A 628 -3.83 -8.57 -20.94
CA ILE A 628 -4.87 -8.93 -19.96
C ILE A 628 -5.05 -10.46 -19.86
N GLU A 629 -5.05 -11.17 -20.99
CA GLU A 629 -5.13 -12.65 -21.01
C GLU A 629 -3.99 -13.33 -20.23
N SER A 630 -2.78 -12.76 -20.27
CA SER A 630 -1.64 -13.30 -19.50
C SER A 630 -1.75 -13.01 -18.01
N ILE A 631 -2.42 -11.92 -17.62
CA ILE A 631 -2.65 -11.52 -16.22
C ILE A 631 -3.76 -12.39 -15.60
N LEU A 632 -4.89 -12.52 -16.31
CA LEU A 632 -6.06 -13.27 -15.86
C LEU A 632 -5.93 -14.79 -16.06
N MET A 633 -4.82 -15.25 -16.62
CA MET A 633 -4.45 -16.67 -16.64
C MET A 633 -4.52 -17.29 -15.24
N SER A 634 -4.21 -16.51 -14.21
CA SER A 634 -4.24 -16.92 -12.80
C SER A 634 -5.64 -17.28 -12.27
N LEU A 635 -6.72 -16.90 -12.96
CA LEU A 635 -8.07 -17.25 -12.52
C LEU A 635 -8.40 -18.69 -12.92
N PRO A 636 -9.03 -19.50 -12.06
CA PRO A 636 -9.49 -20.84 -12.43
C PRO A 636 -10.56 -20.78 -13.53
N GLU A 637 -10.74 -21.88 -14.26
CA GLU A 637 -11.79 -21.99 -15.27
C GLU A 637 -13.20 -21.90 -14.65
N THR A 638 -13.38 -22.54 -13.50
CA THR A 638 -14.64 -22.56 -12.75
C THR A 638 -14.39 -22.26 -11.27
N ALA A 639 -15.29 -21.47 -10.69
CA ALA A 639 -15.34 -21.10 -9.28
C ALA A 639 -16.80 -20.93 -8.84
N ARG A 640 -17.07 -21.01 -7.54
CA ARG A 640 -18.44 -20.97 -6.99
C ARG A 640 -18.51 -20.06 -5.77
N TRP A 641 -19.61 -19.33 -5.68
CA TRP A 641 -19.99 -18.54 -4.51
C TRP A 641 -21.39 -18.95 -4.07
N GLU A 642 -21.53 -19.22 -2.79
CA GLU A 642 -22.80 -19.58 -2.18
C GLU A 642 -23.06 -18.68 -0.99
N TYR A 643 -24.29 -18.20 -0.88
CA TYR A 643 -24.72 -17.40 0.26
C TYR A 643 -24.84 -18.30 1.48
N MET A 644 -24.08 -18.00 2.54
CA MET A 644 -24.10 -18.73 3.83
C MET A 644 -23.89 -20.25 3.70
N SER A 645 -22.94 -20.67 2.86
CA SER A 645 -22.59 -22.10 2.71
C SER A 645 -22.22 -22.73 4.06
N GLU A 646 -22.76 -23.91 4.30
CA GLU A 646 -22.48 -24.78 5.45
C GLU A 646 -21.05 -25.34 5.44
N LEU A 647 -20.47 -25.52 4.25
CA LEU A 647 -19.17 -26.17 4.06
C LEU A 647 -18.03 -25.38 4.70
N GLY A 648 -17.18 -26.08 5.45
CA GLY A 648 -16.05 -25.51 6.18
C GLY A 648 -16.38 -24.92 7.56
N ASN A 649 -17.66 -24.95 7.98
CA ASN A 649 -18.08 -24.51 9.32
C ASN A 649 -18.49 -25.68 10.24
N GLU A 650 -18.73 -26.87 9.68
CA GLU A 650 -19.13 -28.06 10.44
C GLU A 650 -17.92 -28.73 11.10
N GLU A 651 -17.84 -28.69 12.43
CA GLU A 651 -16.74 -29.32 13.18
C GLU A 651 -16.62 -30.83 12.88
N GLY A 652 -15.38 -31.33 12.79
CA GLY A 652 -15.10 -32.74 12.49
C GLY A 652 -15.12 -33.11 11.00
N THR A 653 -15.37 -32.15 10.11
CA THR A 653 -15.24 -32.34 8.65
C THR A 653 -13.85 -31.96 8.15
N GLU A 654 -13.39 -32.59 7.06
CA GLU A 654 -12.09 -32.29 6.44
C GLU A 654 -12.03 -30.83 5.91
N GLU A 655 -13.16 -30.29 5.46
CA GLU A 655 -13.31 -28.90 5.04
C GLU A 655 -13.03 -27.92 6.19
N ALA A 656 -13.58 -28.21 7.38
CA ALA A 656 -13.36 -27.40 8.57
C ALA A 656 -11.92 -27.51 9.09
N GLU A 657 -11.29 -28.68 8.98
CA GLU A 657 -9.87 -28.86 9.31
C GLU A 657 -8.96 -27.98 8.45
N LEU A 658 -9.21 -27.91 7.13
CA LEU A 658 -8.50 -26.98 6.27
C LEU A 658 -8.74 -25.53 6.72
N VAL A 659 -10.00 -25.11 6.86
CA VAL A 659 -10.36 -23.72 7.22
C VAL A 659 -9.70 -23.29 8.53
N LYS A 660 -9.62 -24.19 9.52
CA LYS A 660 -8.91 -23.91 10.78
C LYS A 660 -7.45 -23.52 10.54
N VAL A 661 -6.73 -24.28 9.73
CA VAL A 661 -5.32 -24.00 9.38
C VAL A 661 -5.17 -22.73 8.54
N LEU A 662 -6.18 -22.38 7.72
CA LEU A 662 -6.18 -21.13 6.97
C LEU A 662 -6.43 -19.91 7.86
N ARG A 663 -7.23 -20.06 8.92
CA ARG A 663 -7.45 -18.99 9.93
C ARG A 663 -6.24 -18.83 10.86
N GLU A 664 -5.60 -19.94 11.19
CA GLU A 664 -4.46 -20.01 12.11
C GLU A 664 -3.27 -20.72 11.42
N PRO A 665 -2.46 -19.99 10.64
CA PRO A 665 -1.30 -20.57 9.96
C PRO A 665 -0.37 -21.29 10.94
N ARG A 666 0.07 -22.49 10.56
CA ARG A 666 0.95 -23.34 11.37
C ARG A 666 2.34 -23.49 10.76
N ASP A 667 3.28 -23.96 11.56
CA ASP A 667 4.61 -24.34 11.06
C ASP A 667 4.62 -25.78 10.56
N TRP A 668 5.20 -25.97 9.38
CA TRP A 668 5.18 -27.23 8.65
C TRP A 668 6.51 -27.97 8.68
N VAL A 669 7.61 -27.27 8.96
CA VAL A 669 8.95 -27.86 9.09
C VAL A 669 9.29 -27.92 10.58
N PRO A 670 9.54 -29.11 11.15
CA PRO A 670 9.96 -29.22 12.54
C PRO A 670 11.29 -28.50 12.74
N GLU A 671 11.43 -27.70 13.81
CA GLU A 671 12.73 -27.15 14.19
C GLU A 671 13.72 -28.31 14.43
N SER A 672 14.90 -28.23 13.81
CA SER A 672 15.98 -29.18 14.09
C SER A 672 16.46 -29.00 15.53
N HIS A 673 15.89 -29.76 16.46
CA HIS A 673 16.36 -29.88 17.85
C HIS A 673 17.72 -30.60 17.89
N LEU A 674 18.78 -29.94 17.41
CA LEU A 674 20.17 -30.34 17.66
C LEU A 674 20.88 -29.38 18.64
N SER A 675 20.19 -28.33 19.13
CA SER A 675 20.73 -27.39 20.12
C SER A 675 20.27 -27.64 21.56
N SER A 676 19.22 -28.44 21.80
CA SER A 676 18.69 -28.71 23.15
C SER A 676 19.31 -29.94 23.85
N LEU A 677 19.90 -30.86 23.09
CA LEU A 677 20.58 -32.04 23.63
C LEU A 677 21.97 -31.73 24.19
N SER A 678 22.64 -30.67 23.71
CA SER A 678 23.95 -30.25 24.27
C SER A 678 23.79 -29.55 25.62
N LEU A 679 22.74 -28.76 25.81
CA LEU A 679 22.49 -28.05 27.08
C LEU A 679 22.05 -29.00 28.20
N SER A 680 21.28 -30.04 27.86
CA SER A 680 20.84 -31.07 28.80
C SER A 680 22.01 -31.95 29.27
N LEU A 681 22.94 -32.30 28.38
CA LEU A 681 24.16 -33.03 28.74
C LEU A 681 25.15 -32.15 29.54
N PHE A 682 25.23 -30.85 29.23
CA PHE A 682 26.10 -29.91 29.94
C PHE A 682 25.58 -29.61 31.36
N LEU A 683 24.28 -29.44 31.55
CA LEU A 683 23.69 -29.30 32.89
C LEU A 683 23.81 -30.59 33.71
N PHE A 684 23.66 -31.77 33.09
CA PHE A 684 23.80 -33.04 33.80
C PHE A 684 25.25 -33.30 34.29
N CYS A 685 26.26 -32.93 33.48
CA CYS A 685 27.67 -33.01 33.89
C CYS A 685 28.06 -31.97 34.96
N THR A 686 27.43 -30.78 34.96
CA THR A 686 27.74 -29.71 35.94
C THR A 686 27.08 -29.98 37.30
N LEU A 687 25.91 -30.64 37.31
CA LEU A 687 25.20 -31.03 38.55
C LEU A 687 25.83 -32.24 39.27
N LEU A 688 26.58 -33.09 38.56
CA LEU A 688 27.34 -34.19 39.19
C LEU A 688 28.65 -33.73 39.87
N HIS A 689 29.13 -32.51 39.60
CA HIS A 689 30.37 -31.96 40.17
C HIS A 689 30.16 -30.96 41.32
N SER A 690 28.93 -30.53 41.59
CA SER A 690 28.61 -29.59 42.68
C SER A 690 27.94 -30.32 43.84
N GLY A 691 28.76 -30.96 44.68
CA GLY A 691 28.31 -31.69 45.86
C GLY A 691 27.65 -30.80 46.92
N LEU A 692 26.32 -30.59 46.82
CA LEU A 692 25.50 -29.99 47.87
C LEU A 692 24.16 -30.73 48.04
N PRO A 693 23.59 -30.77 49.26
CA PRO A 693 22.80 -31.91 49.73
C PRO A 693 21.32 -31.85 49.38
N THR A 694 20.76 -33.03 49.10
CA THR A 694 19.34 -33.29 48.86
C THR A 694 18.51 -33.13 50.14
N LYS A 695 17.80 -32.02 50.29
CA LYS A 695 16.60 -31.95 51.13
C LYS A 695 15.52 -31.12 50.44
N ASN A 696 14.35 -31.74 50.30
CA ASN A 696 13.05 -31.18 49.91
C ASN A 696 12.83 -30.90 48.41
N TRP A 697 12.61 -31.97 47.64
CA TRP A 697 11.81 -31.92 46.42
C TRP A 697 10.66 -32.91 46.56
N GLY A 698 9.56 -32.43 47.12
CA GLY A 698 8.28 -33.12 47.18
C GLY A 698 7.18 -32.09 47.00
N LYS A 699 6.26 -32.35 46.07
CA LYS A 699 5.25 -31.43 45.47
C LYS A 699 5.90 -30.59 44.37
N TRP A 700 5.60 -30.76 43.09
CA TRP A 700 4.27 -30.76 42.46
C TRP A 700 4.21 -31.73 41.27
N GLY A 701 3.09 -32.44 41.14
CA GLY A 701 2.67 -33.13 39.92
C GLY A 701 1.35 -32.53 39.44
N VAL A 702 1.22 -32.26 38.13
CA VAL A 702 0.49 -32.99 37.07
C VAL A 702 0.85 -32.28 35.77
#